data_AF-A0A4U5PXX0-F1
#
_entry.id   AF-A0A4U5PXX0-F1
#
_cell.length_a   1.000
_cell.length_b   1.000
_cell.length_c   1.000
_cell.angle_alpha   90.00
_cell.angle_beta   90.00
_cell.angle_gamma   90.00
#
_symmetry.space_group_name_H-M   'P 1'
#
loop_
_entity.id
_entity.type
_entity.pdbx_description
1 polymer ?
#
loop_
_entity_poly.entity_id
_entity_poly.type
_entity_poly.pdbx_seq_one_letter_code
_entity_poly.pdbx_strand_id
1 'polypeptide(L)'
;MSFSRLLFASLIAFCLATFASGATRLPDDEVEALRDMAKTIGKTNWNFSADPCGGQWGWTDPNPVKGSENAVSCDCSFSNGTICHVISIVLKTQNLGGSLPPDLGRFPYLKEIDFSRNYLNGTIPAEWGAMPLVNISIIGNRLTGPIPKEIGNISTLAIFTVEFNQLSGVLPQELGNLTRLEKLHLSSNYFTGQLPATFEKLTTMKDFRIGDNSFTGQIPDLIQKWTNLEKLVIQGSGLSGPIPPGIALLEKMADLRISDLQGNGTEAPFPPLTNMKNLKTLILRSCNIIGPLPVFVGELPISKTLDLSFNKLIGEIPSSFSGLRKADSIYLTGNQLNGTVPDWIFKDGESVDLSYNNFRNESSCLQRNVNLFGSASMGNVSGSTVPCLRSFQCPKQFYSLHINCGGKEATIEGNIYEDDTDPAGSSRFFQSRTNWGVSTTGHFMDDDRSSDSFTWTNATKLSANTSALYMDARLSPISLTYYGFCMGSGSYTVTLHFAEIMFTDDKTYSSLGRRFFDIYIQGKLVQKDFSIQEEAGGVGKAIIKNFTAIVTGNALEIRFYWAGKGTTGLPVRGVYGPLISAISVTPDFVPPSENSSSNGISAGTVVGIVAAVVVVIFLILGILWWKGCLGQKISMRHDLKGLELKTGPEEYQLNLDWATRHKICVGIAKGLAYLHEESRLKIVHRDIKATNVLLDKNLDPKISDFGLAKLDEEDNTHISTRVAGTLHRTKEDTVYLLDWALVLKEKGTLLELVDPKLGQDYNKEEVITMINVALLCSNVSAAVRPAMSSVVSMLEGNAAVQDFDIPDESMSTDEKKIEQMRRHFQVIDEQEISETRTLSMEGPWTAASTSAGDLYPVSLDSDFLKGRE
;
A
#
# COMPACT_ATOMS: atom_id res chain seq x y z
N MET A 1 -49.61 81.93 -8.69
CA MET A 1 -48.26 81.61 -8.16
C MET A 1 -48.20 80.48 -7.12
N SER A 2 -49.33 79.85 -6.72
CA SER A 2 -49.31 78.81 -5.65
C SER A 2 -49.06 77.37 -6.17
N PHE A 3 -49.40 77.08 -7.44
CA PHE A 3 -49.35 75.70 -7.97
C PHE A 3 -47.93 75.20 -8.29
N SER A 4 -47.00 76.12 -8.62
CA SER A 4 -45.62 75.77 -8.96
C SER A 4 -44.75 75.47 -7.73
N ARG A 5 -45.08 76.00 -6.55
CA ARG A 5 -44.35 75.70 -5.30
C ARG A 5 -44.72 74.35 -4.69
N LEU A 6 -45.97 73.90 -4.85
CA LEU A 6 -46.41 72.58 -4.40
C LEU A 6 -45.86 71.44 -5.25
N LEU A 7 -45.70 71.64 -6.56
CA LEU A 7 -45.08 70.64 -7.44
C LEU A 7 -43.58 70.50 -7.18
N PHE A 8 -42.88 71.62 -6.88
CA PHE A 8 -41.46 71.59 -6.55
C PHE A 8 -41.19 70.98 -5.15
N ALA A 9 -42.06 71.26 -4.16
CA ALA A 9 -42.00 70.63 -2.84
C ALA A 9 -42.37 69.13 -2.90
N SER A 10 -43.30 68.74 -3.78
CA SER A 10 -43.67 67.34 -3.99
C SER A 10 -42.59 66.56 -4.74
N LEU A 11 -41.89 67.18 -5.70
CA LEU A 11 -40.73 66.57 -6.38
C LEU A 11 -39.52 66.43 -5.45
N ILE A 12 -39.27 67.41 -4.57
CA ILE A 12 -38.22 67.29 -3.53
C ILE A 12 -38.61 66.26 -2.47
N ALA A 13 -39.89 66.17 -2.08
CA ALA A 13 -40.36 65.13 -1.16
C ALA A 13 -40.35 63.73 -1.79
N PHE A 14 -40.59 63.60 -3.10
CA PHE A 14 -40.46 62.32 -3.82
C PHE A 14 -38.99 61.96 -4.10
N CYS A 15 -38.13 62.95 -4.30
CA CYS A 15 -36.66 62.81 -4.35
C CYS A 15 -36.01 62.67 -2.97
N LEU A 16 -36.73 62.88 -1.86
CA LEU A 16 -36.25 62.58 -0.50
C LEU A 16 -36.88 61.27 0.03
N ALA A 17 -38.09 60.92 -0.42
CA ALA A 17 -38.73 59.64 -0.12
C ALA A 17 -38.14 58.47 -0.93
N THR A 18 -37.50 58.73 -2.07
CA THR A 18 -36.68 57.74 -2.80
C THR A 18 -35.24 57.64 -2.29
N PHE A 19 -34.85 58.49 -1.33
CA PHE A 19 -33.54 58.44 -0.64
C PHE A 19 -33.66 58.01 0.83
N ALA A 20 -34.83 57.53 1.26
CA ALA A 20 -35.10 57.10 2.63
C ALA A 20 -35.63 55.65 2.73
N SER A 21 -35.29 54.78 1.78
CA SER A 21 -35.11 53.36 2.12
C SER A 21 -33.71 53.26 2.69
N GLY A 22 -33.57 53.27 4.02
CA GLY A 22 -32.29 53.01 4.68
C GLY A 22 -31.79 51.66 4.17
N ALA A 23 -30.86 51.68 3.21
CA ALA A 23 -30.31 50.48 2.64
C ALA A 23 -29.64 49.73 3.79
N THR A 24 -30.20 48.56 4.16
CA THR A 24 -29.50 47.54 4.92
C THR A 24 -28.10 47.45 4.37
N ARG A 25 -27.09 47.80 5.16
CA ARG A 25 -25.72 47.87 4.68
C ARG A 25 -24.80 47.14 5.64
N LEU A 26 -23.93 46.30 5.09
CA LEU A 26 -22.80 45.75 5.83
C LEU A 26 -21.84 46.90 6.22
N PRO A 27 -21.39 47.00 7.48
CA PRO A 27 -20.38 47.96 7.90
C PRO A 27 -19.12 47.94 7.01
N ASP A 28 -18.56 49.12 6.72
CA ASP A 28 -17.43 49.26 5.79
C ASP A 28 -16.16 48.52 6.26
N ASP A 29 -16.00 48.33 7.58
CA ASP A 29 -14.91 47.56 8.18
C ASP A 29 -15.04 46.04 7.92
N GLU A 30 -16.25 45.49 7.95
CA GLU A 30 -16.53 44.11 7.54
C GLU A 30 -16.40 43.94 6.02
N VAL A 31 -16.80 44.93 5.22
CA VAL A 31 -16.57 44.91 3.76
C VAL A 31 -15.07 44.87 3.44
N GLU A 32 -14.26 45.68 4.12
CA GLU A 32 -12.81 45.65 3.93
C GLU A 32 -12.19 44.36 4.48
N ALA A 33 -12.74 43.80 5.56
CA ALA A 33 -12.31 42.48 6.05
C ALA A 33 -12.57 41.37 5.03
N LEU A 34 -13.72 41.40 4.33
CA LEU A 34 -14.01 40.49 3.21
C LEU A 34 -13.01 40.68 2.07
N ARG A 35 -12.59 41.93 1.79
CA ARG A 35 -11.58 42.23 0.76
C ARG A 35 -10.22 41.64 1.09
N ASP A 36 -9.77 41.80 2.33
CA ASP A 36 -8.49 41.26 2.77
C ASP A 36 -8.54 39.73 2.84
N MET A 37 -9.63 39.17 3.36
CA MET A 37 -9.84 37.72 3.35
C MET A 37 -9.82 37.16 1.92
N ALA A 38 -10.49 37.81 0.98
CA ALA A 38 -10.52 37.40 -0.43
C ALA A 38 -9.12 37.32 -1.03
N LYS A 39 -8.26 38.32 -0.75
CA LYS A 39 -6.85 38.28 -1.16
C LYS A 39 -6.12 37.09 -0.53
N THR A 40 -6.28 36.87 0.78
CA THR A 40 -5.59 35.80 1.53
C THR A 40 -5.94 34.41 1.03
N ILE A 41 -7.22 34.14 0.77
CA ILE A 41 -7.67 32.82 0.28
C ILE A 41 -7.49 32.67 -1.24
N GLY A 42 -7.23 33.76 -1.98
CA GLY A 42 -7.10 33.75 -3.43
C GLY A 42 -8.43 33.83 -4.18
N LYS A 43 -9.46 34.42 -3.58
CA LYS A 43 -10.78 34.67 -4.18
C LYS A 43 -10.74 35.95 -5.02
N THR A 44 -11.00 35.85 -6.32
CA THR A 44 -10.88 36.99 -7.25
C THR A 44 -12.21 37.42 -7.89
N ASN A 45 -13.25 36.59 -7.78
CA ASN A 45 -14.51 36.76 -8.49
C ASN A 45 -15.66 37.32 -7.62
N TRP A 46 -15.37 37.91 -6.46
CA TRP A 46 -16.38 38.63 -5.67
C TRP A 46 -16.57 40.07 -6.16
N ASN A 47 -17.82 40.52 -6.17
CA ASN A 47 -18.20 41.84 -6.65
C ASN A 47 -18.30 42.86 -5.50
N PHE A 48 -17.19 43.52 -5.19
CA PHE A 48 -17.13 44.56 -4.15
C PHE A 48 -17.80 45.89 -4.53
N SER A 49 -18.38 46.02 -5.72
CA SER A 49 -19.25 47.15 -6.07
C SER A 49 -20.70 46.95 -5.62
N ALA A 50 -21.04 45.73 -5.20
CA ALA A 50 -22.34 45.33 -4.67
C ALA A 50 -22.26 45.11 -3.15
N ASP A 51 -23.34 45.40 -2.43
CA ASP A 51 -23.43 45.13 -0.99
C ASP A 51 -23.49 43.61 -0.75
N PRO A 52 -22.55 43.03 0.05
CA PRO A 52 -22.53 41.60 0.33
C PRO A 52 -23.82 41.07 0.96
N CYS A 53 -24.53 41.91 1.72
CA CYS A 53 -25.78 41.55 2.39
C CYS A 53 -27.02 42.03 1.64
N GLY A 54 -26.87 42.74 0.52
CA GLY A 54 -27.96 43.38 -0.22
C GLY A 54 -28.71 42.46 -1.19
N GLY A 55 -28.37 41.16 -1.24
CA GLY A 55 -28.98 40.19 -2.17
C GLY A 55 -28.57 40.40 -3.64
N GLN A 56 -27.55 41.21 -3.89
CA GLN A 56 -27.03 41.51 -5.23
C GLN A 56 -26.12 40.38 -5.74
N TRP A 57 -25.99 40.26 -7.06
CA TRP A 57 -25.17 39.19 -7.67
C TRP A 57 -23.67 39.37 -7.36
N GLY A 58 -22.97 38.24 -7.17
CA GLY A 58 -21.52 38.18 -6.97
C GLY A 58 -21.07 37.72 -5.59
N TRP A 59 -21.99 37.50 -4.65
CA TRP A 59 -21.70 37.06 -3.27
C TRP A 59 -22.26 35.68 -2.93
N THR A 60 -23.48 35.42 -3.38
CA THR A 60 -24.19 34.15 -3.15
C THR A 60 -24.76 33.62 -4.44
N ASP A 61 -24.52 32.33 -4.70
CA ASP A 61 -25.10 31.64 -5.83
C ASP A 61 -26.59 31.35 -5.54
N PRO A 62 -27.54 31.76 -6.40
CA PRO A 62 -28.96 31.63 -6.10
C PRO A 62 -29.48 30.19 -6.13
N ASN A 63 -28.76 29.26 -6.78
CA ASN A 63 -29.07 27.84 -6.83
C ASN A 63 -27.76 27.02 -6.94
N PRO A 64 -26.96 26.92 -5.86
CA PRO A 64 -25.69 26.21 -5.94
C PRO A 64 -25.94 24.72 -6.15
N VAL A 65 -25.10 24.08 -6.97
CA VAL A 65 -25.04 22.62 -7.03
C VAL A 65 -24.61 22.13 -5.64
N LYS A 66 -25.33 21.16 -5.07
CA LYS A 66 -25.00 20.59 -3.76
C LYS A 66 -23.54 20.12 -3.75
N GLY A 67 -22.75 20.61 -2.80
CA GLY A 67 -21.32 20.35 -2.72
C GLY A 67 -20.42 21.38 -3.39
N SER A 68 -20.99 22.37 -4.08
CA SER A 68 -20.31 23.47 -4.77
C SER A 68 -20.85 24.85 -4.41
N GLU A 69 -21.18 25.04 -3.15
CA GLU A 69 -21.75 26.26 -2.63
C GLU A 69 -20.74 27.43 -2.58
N ASN A 70 -21.21 28.63 -2.97
CA ASN A 70 -20.54 29.92 -2.82
C ASN A 70 -21.54 30.88 -2.19
N ALA A 71 -21.36 31.23 -0.93
CA ALA A 71 -22.30 32.08 -0.20
C ALA A 71 -21.61 32.87 0.92
N VAL A 72 -22.00 34.15 1.03
CA VAL A 72 -21.82 34.96 2.23
C VAL A 72 -23.21 35.27 2.76
N SER A 73 -23.49 34.86 4.00
CA SER A 73 -24.79 35.09 4.65
C SER A 73 -24.66 36.09 5.78
N CYS A 74 -25.65 36.96 5.88
CA CYS A 74 -25.70 38.01 6.88
C CYS A 74 -26.95 37.92 7.76
N ASP A 75 -26.83 38.39 9.00
CA ASP A 75 -27.96 38.70 9.88
C ASP A 75 -28.19 40.20 9.88
N CYS A 76 -29.35 40.63 9.37
CA CYS A 76 -29.75 42.02 9.29
C CYS A 76 -30.77 42.42 10.36
N SER A 77 -30.94 41.63 11.43
CA SER A 77 -31.91 41.94 12.50
C SER A 77 -31.50 43.14 13.38
N PHE A 78 -30.31 43.69 13.18
CA PHE A 78 -29.74 44.76 13.99
C PHE A 78 -30.30 46.13 13.63
N SER A 79 -30.38 47.02 14.62
CA SER A 79 -30.77 48.43 14.46
C SER A 79 -32.06 48.61 13.63
N ASN A 80 -33.12 47.89 14.00
CA ASN A 80 -34.42 47.88 13.30
C ASN A 80 -34.33 47.47 11.80
N GLY A 81 -33.40 46.59 11.44
CA GLY A 81 -33.28 46.13 10.06
C GLY A 81 -32.44 47.04 9.18
N THR A 82 -31.51 47.82 9.75
CA THR A 82 -30.67 48.77 8.98
C THR A 82 -29.20 48.37 8.90
N ILE A 83 -28.72 47.55 9.84
CA ILE A 83 -27.33 47.07 9.89
C ILE A 83 -27.34 45.55 9.73
N CYS A 84 -26.45 45.06 8.89
CA CYS A 84 -26.20 43.63 8.70
C CYS A 84 -24.82 43.26 9.23
N HIS A 85 -24.64 42.03 9.69
CA HIS A 85 -23.34 41.47 10.05
C HIS A 85 -23.14 40.11 9.40
N VAL A 86 -21.92 39.79 8.98
CA VAL A 86 -21.61 38.48 8.38
C VAL A 86 -21.69 37.40 9.46
N ILE A 87 -22.47 36.35 9.20
CA ILE A 87 -22.66 35.22 10.11
C ILE A 87 -22.16 33.88 9.56
N SER A 88 -22.05 33.74 8.22
CA SER A 88 -21.61 32.51 7.58
C SER A 88 -20.89 32.80 6.26
N ILE A 89 -19.77 32.10 6.04
CA ILE A 89 -18.97 32.16 4.81
C ILE A 89 -18.76 30.72 4.33
N VAL A 90 -19.33 30.38 3.17
CA VAL A 90 -19.29 29.03 2.58
C VAL A 90 -18.70 29.12 1.17
N LEU A 91 -17.52 28.57 0.96
CA LEU A 91 -16.79 28.58 -0.32
C LEU A 91 -16.25 27.19 -0.64
N LYS A 92 -17.05 26.39 -1.34
CA LYS A 92 -16.77 24.97 -1.60
C LYS A 92 -16.44 24.68 -3.05
N THR A 93 -15.49 23.77 -3.32
CA THR A 93 -15.09 23.36 -4.68
C THR A 93 -14.71 24.52 -5.61
N GLN A 94 -13.97 25.51 -5.11
CA GLN A 94 -13.57 26.68 -5.88
C GLN A 94 -12.07 26.69 -6.26
N ASN A 95 -11.32 25.65 -5.85
CA ASN A 95 -9.86 25.54 -6.11
C ASN A 95 -9.05 26.73 -5.61
N LEU A 96 -9.51 27.38 -4.52
CA LEU A 96 -8.82 28.51 -3.91
C LEU A 96 -7.43 28.09 -3.42
N GLY A 97 -6.37 28.77 -3.90
CA GLY A 97 -4.97 28.36 -3.70
C GLY A 97 -4.19 29.14 -2.65
N GLY A 98 -4.84 30.05 -1.92
CA GLY A 98 -4.24 30.86 -0.85
C GLY A 98 -4.05 30.10 0.46
N SER A 99 -4.10 30.82 1.58
CA SER A 99 -4.02 30.26 2.94
C SER A 99 -5.30 30.54 3.74
N LEU A 100 -5.46 29.87 4.87
CA LEU A 100 -6.53 30.19 5.81
C LEU A 100 -6.34 31.60 6.39
N PRO A 101 -7.42 32.41 6.49
CA PRO A 101 -7.34 33.77 7.02
C PRO A 101 -7.20 33.78 8.55
N PRO A 102 -6.15 34.36 9.14
CA PRO A 102 -6.01 34.46 10.59
C PRO A 102 -6.97 35.49 11.20
N ASP A 103 -7.15 36.64 10.55
CA ASP A 103 -7.87 37.79 11.10
C ASP A 103 -9.40 37.73 10.93
N LEU A 104 -9.99 36.54 11.08
CA LEU A 104 -11.44 36.38 11.07
C LEU A 104 -12.14 37.07 12.25
N GLY A 105 -11.39 37.45 13.30
CA GLY A 105 -11.90 38.25 14.42
C GLY A 105 -12.47 39.62 14.00
N ARG A 106 -12.21 40.08 12.77
CA ARG A 106 -12.87 41.25 12.17
C ARG A 106 -14.35 41.03 11.81
N PHE A 107 -14.85 39.80 11.94
CA PHE A 107 -16.26 39.45 11.78
C PHE A 107 -16.88 39.07 13.14
N PRO A 108 -17.37 40.03 13.93
CA PRO A 108 -17.73 39.81 15.33
C PRO A 108 -18.90 38.83 15.55
N TYR A 109 -19.72 38.61 14.52
CA TYR A 109 -20.90 37.73 14.57
C TYR A 109 -20.75 36.45 13.74
N LEU A 110 -19.55 36.16 13.21
CA LEU A 110 -19.31 35.00 12.37
C LEU A 110 -19.46 33.71 13.19
N LYS A 111 -20.32 32.81 12.70
CA LYS A 111 -20.64 31.52 13.33
C LYS A 111 -20.22 30.33 12.48
N GLU A 112 -20.13 30.49 11.17
CA GLU A 112 -19.85 29.39 10.27
C GLU A 112 -18.80 29.75 9.23
N ILE A 113 -17.84 28.84 9.07
CA ILE A 113 -16.91 28.84 7.95
C ILE A 113 -16.88 27.44 7.31
N ASP A 114 -17.05 27.39 5.99
CA ASP A 114 -16.85 26.18 5.20
C ASP A 114 -15.98 26.49 3.98
N PHE A 115 -14.73 26.03 4.00
CA PHE A 115 -13.76 26.15 2.91
C PHE A 115 -13.43 24.79 2.28
N SER A 116 -14.38 23.85 2.30
CA SER A 116 -14.15 22.48 1.85
C SER A 116 -13.84 22.39 0.35
N ARG A 117 -12.96 21.44 -0.01
CA ARG A 117 -12.59 21.10 -1.39
C ARG A 117 -12.00 22.30 -2.11
N ASN A 118 -10.94 22.88 -1.56
CA ASN A 118 -10.13 23.89 -2.23
C ASN A 118 -8.67 23.41 -2.31
N TYR A 119 -7.76 24.32 -2.63
CA TYR A 119 -6.32 24.05 -2.70
C TYR A 119 -5.55 24.88 -1.65
N LEU A 120 -6.21 25.20 -0.53
CA LEU A 120 -5.68 26.08 0.51
C LEU A 120 -4.52 25.41 1.24
N ASN A 121 -3.50 26.17 1.58
CA ASN A 121 -2.30 25.70 2.26
C ASN A 121 -2.06 26.43 3.59
N GLY A 122 -0.97 26.08 4.28
CA GLY A 122 -0.60 26.64 5.58
C GLY A 122 -1.16 25.83 6.74
N THR A 123 -1.31 26.47 7.90
CA THR A 123 -1.79 25.86 9.15
C THR A 123 -3.17 26.40 9.52
N ILE A 124 -3.86 25.72 10.45
CA ILE A 124 -5.07 26.28 11.08
C ILE A 124 -4.65 27.46 11.96
N PRO A 125 -5.21 28.67 11.78
CA PRO A 125 -4.89 29.83 12.61
C PRO A 125 -5.34 29.65 14.07
N ALA A 126 -4.49 30.02 15.03
CA ALA A 126 -4.81 29.93 16.46
C ALA A 126 -5.81 31.02 16.88
N GLU A 127 -5.84 32.13 16.15
CA GLU A 127 -6.70 33.30 16.34
C GLU A 127 -8.18 32.94 16.29
N TRP A 128 -8.56 31.87 15.57
CA TRP A 128 -9.92 31.37 15.52
C TRP A 128 -10.44 30.95 16.90
N GLY A 129 -9.55 30.60 17.83
CA GLY A 129 -9.89 30.28 19.22
C GLY A 129 -10.56 31.42 20.00
N ALA A 130 -10.45 32.67 19.53
CA ALA A 130 -11.10 33.83 20.14
C ALA A 130 -12.51 34.10 19.59
N MET A 131 -12.97 33.33 18.60
CA MET A 131 -14.22 33.58 17.88
C MET A 131 -15.39 32.73 18.40
N PRO A 132 -16.64 33.19 18.25
CA PRO A 132 -17.84 32.43 18.62
C PRO A 132 -18.30 31.48 17.50
N LEU A 133 -17.36 30.73 16.89
CA LEU A 133 -17.64 29.81 15.78
C LEU A 133 -18.43 28.58 16.26
N VAL A 134 -19.47 28.23 15.51
CA VAL A 134 -20.33 27.07 15.71
C VAL A 134 -19.97 25.94 14.75
N ASN A 135 -19.63 26.27 13.51
CA ASN A 135 -19.27 25.30 12.47
C ASN A 135 -17.95 25.69 11.79
N ILE A 136 -16.99 24.77 11.80
CA ILE A 136 -15.74 24.87 11.06
C ILE A 136 -15.61 23.64 10.15
N SER A 137 -15.58 23.88 8.85
CA SER A 137 -15.37 22.85 7.83
C SER A 137 -14.28 23.26 6.85
N ILE A 138 -13.20 22.47 6.78
CA ILE A 138 -12.04 22.75 5.91
C ILE A 138 -11.57 21.46 5.20
N ILE A 139 -12.52 20.56 4.93
CA ILE A 139 -12.31 19.23 4.36
C ILE A 139 -11.63 19.32 3.00
N GLY A 140 -10.62 18.51 2.69
CA GLY A 140 -10.06 18.42 1.33
C GLY A 140 -9.29 19.66 0.91
N ASN A 141 -8.17 19.93 1.60
CA ASN A 141 -7.23 21.02 1.32
C ASN A 141 -5.79 20.51 1.54
N ARG A 142 -4.79 21.40 1.48
CA ARG A 142 -3.38 21.11 1.74
C ARG A 142 -2.91 21.66 3.09
N LEU A 143 -3.78 21.63 4.09
CA LEU A 143 -3.47 22.17 5.42
C LEU A 143 -2.50 21.24 6.15
N THR A 144 -1.52 21.82 6.82
CA THR A 144 -0.40 21.15 7.49
C THR A 144 -0.31 21.58 8.95
N GLY A 145 0.58 20.94 9.71
CA GLY A 145 0.83 21.26 11.12
C GLY A 145 -0.27 20.75 12.07
N PRO A 146 -0.14 21.05 13.37
CA PRO A 146 -1.08 20.58 14.39
C PRO A 146 -2.38 21.38 14.42
N ILE A 147 -3.41 20.78 15.03
CA ILE A 147 -4.58 21.54 15.49
C ILE A 147 -4.11 22.43 16.65
N PRO A 148 -4.28 23.77 16.59
CA PRO A 148 -3.96 24.66 17.69
C PRO A 148 -4.80 24.36 18.93
N LYS A 149 -4.19 24.41 20.12
CA LYS A 149 -4.90 24.19 21.39
C LYS A 149 -5.99 25.23 21.63
N GLU A 150 -5.82 26.43 21.06
CA GLU A 150 -6.74 27.56 21.14
C GLU A 150 -8.11 27.23 20.55
N ILE A 151 -8.21 26.27 19.63
CA ILE A 151 -9.50 25.76 19.13
C ILE A 151 -10.36 25.21 20.27
N GLY A 152 -9.74 24.67 21.33
CA GLY A 152 -10.43 24.21 22.55
C GLY A 152 -11.12 25.32 23.36
N ASN A 153 -10.86 26.61 23.05
CA ASN A 153 -11.50 27.74 23.71
C ASN A 153 -12.85 28.11 23.09
N ILE A 154 -13.19 27.57 21.90
CA ILE A 154 -14.42 27.88 21.16
C ILE A 154 -15.61 27.13 21.78
N SER A 155 -16.07 27.57 22.96
CA SER A 155 -17.16 26.91 23.70
C SER A 155 -18.50 26.78 22.96
N THR A 156 -18.66 27.49 21.83
CA THR A 156 -19.84 27.44 20.96
C THR A 156 -19.76 26.38 19.86
N LEU A 157 -18.58 25.78 19.63
CA LEU A 157 -18.31 24.89 18.52
C LEU A 157 -19.13 23.60 18.64
N ALA A 158 -19.90 23.31 17.59
CA ALA A 158 -20.73 22.11 17.47
C ALA A 158 -20.21 21.16 16.39
N ILE A 159 -19.59 21.70 15.33
CA ILE A 159 -19.08 20.92 14.20
C ILE A 159 -17.64 21.34 13.93
N PHE A 160 -16.72 20.36 13.97
CA PHE A 160 -15.33 20.55 13.56
C PHE A 160 -14.91 19.43 12.61
N THR A 161 -14.68 19.79 11.34
CA THR A 161 -14.35 18.83 10.29
C THR A 161 -13.14 19.27 9.48
N VAL A 162 -12.11 18.42 9.48
CA VAL A 162 -10.80 18.72 8.87
C VAL A 162 -10.28 17.54 8.02
N GLU A 163 -11.19 16.66 7.59
CA GLU A 163 -10.84 15.44 6.84
C GLU A 163 -10.07 15.73 5.56
N PHE A 164 -9.28 14.75 5.08
CA PHE A 164 -8.56 14.82 3.81
C PHE A 164 -7.61 16.04 3.72
N ASN A 165 -6.77 16.21 4.74
CA ASN A 165 -5.71 17.22 4.79
C ASN A 165 -4.35 16.54 5.11
N GLN A 166 -3.36 17.35 5.43
CA GLN A 166 -2.00 16.95 5.82
C GLN A 166 -1.69 17.38 7.26
N LEU A 167 -2.72 17.52 8.10
CA LEU A 167 -2.56 17.92 9.51
C LEU A 167 -1.84 16.82 10.29
N SER A 168 -1.00 17.20 11.25
CA SER A 168 -0.06 16.29 11.89
C SER A 168 0.10 16.56 13.38
N GLY A 169 0.78 15.67 14.10
CA GLY A 169 1.04 15.84 15.54
C GLY A 169 -0.07 15.27 16.42
N VAL A 170 0.03 15.52 17.73
CA VAL A 170 -0.92 14.98 18.72
C VAL A 170 -2.17 15.83 18.83
N LEU A 171 -3.32 15.21 19.11
CA LEU A 171 -4.55 15.95 19.37
C LEU A 171 -4.45 16.72 20.70
N PRO A 172 -4.74 18.03 20.74
CA PRO A 172 -4.71 18.81 21.97
C PRO A 172 -5.73 18.31 23.00
N GLN A 173 -5.34 18.30 24.27
CA GLN A 173 -6.24 17.91 25.37
C GLN A 173 -7.39 18.92 25.56
N GLU A 174 -7.15 20.18 25.19
CA GLU A 174 -8.09 21.29 25.25
C GLU A 174 -9.32 21.09 24.37
N LEU A 175 -9.25 20.26 23.33
CA LEU A 175 -10.43 19.89 22.54
C LEU A 175 -11.51 19.20 23.40
N GLY A 176 -11.14 18.58 24.52
CA GLY A 176 -12.09 18.03 25.50
C GLY A 176 -12.94 19.09 26.22
N ASN A 177 -12.62 20.39 26.11
CA ASN A 177 -13.42 21.48 26.69
C ASN A 177 -14.64 21.85 25.81
N LEU A 178 -14.71 21.34 24.58
CA LEU A 178 -15.77 21.65 23.61
C LEU A 178 -17.05 20.85 23.91
N THR A 179 -17.68 21.12 25.05
CA THR A 179 -18.83 20.33 25.55
C THR A 179 -20.10 20.39 24.69
N ARG A 180 -20.14 21.27 23.68
CA ARG A 180 -21.21 21.35 22.66
C ARG A 180 -20.89 20.60 21.36
N LEU A 181 -19.70 20.00 21.25
CA LEU A 181 -19.23 19.36 20.03
C LEU A 181 -20.04 18.10 19.73
N GLU A 182 -20.81 18.15 18.64
CA GLU A 182 -21.63 17.04 18.16
C GLU A 182 -20.92 16.24 17.06
N LYS A 183 -20.04 16.89 16.29
CA LYS A 183 -19.35 16.26 15.17
C LYS A 183 -17.86 16.61 15.19
N LEU A 184 -17.02 15.58 15.17
CA LEU A 184 -15.57 15.69 15.08
C LEU A 184 -15.03 14.73 14.03
N HIS A 185 -14.61 15.28 12.89
CA HIS A 185 -14.10 14.52 11.76
C HIS A 185 -12.64 14.85 11.47
N LEU A 186 -11.78 13.85 11.66
CA LEU A 186 -10.33 13.96 11.58
C LEU A 186 -9.72 12.99 10.54
N SER A 187 -10.56 12.23 9.83
CA SER A 187 -10.11 11.13 8.96
C SER A 187 -9.14 11.59 7.87
N SER A 188 -8.22 10.72 7.49
CA SER A 188 -7.24 10.97 6.41
C SER A 188 -6.41 12.21 6.67
N ASN A 189 -5.64 12.17 7.75
CA ASN A 189 -4.61 13.13 8.14
C ASN A 189 -3.37 12.35 8.62
N TYR A 190 -2.42 13.03 9.25
CA TYR A 190 -1.20 12.46 9.84
C TYR A 190 -1.17 12.64 11.37
N PHE A 191 -2.31 12.61 12.04
CA PHE A 191 -2.36 12.71 13.50
C PHE A 191 -1.70 11.50 14.16
N THR A 192 -1.00 11.75 15.26
CA THR A 192 -0.21 10.75 16.01
C THR A 192 -0.57 10.74 17.49
N GLY A 193 -0.02 9.78 18.23
CA GLY A 193 -0.20 9.67 19.68
C GLY A 193 -1.53 9.03 20.07
N GLN A 194 -1.84 9.06 21.36
CA GLN A 194 -3.08 8.49 21.91
C GLN A 194 -4.24 9.49 21.82
N LEU A 195 -5.47 8.98 21.82
CA LEU A 195 -6.66 9.83 21.97
C LEU A 195 -6.67 10.48 23.37
N PRO A 196 -6.89 11.81 23.48
CA PRO A 196 -6.87 12.49 24.78
C PRO A 196 -7.95 11.98 25.73
N ALA A 197 -7.57 11.65 26.96
CA ALA A 197 -8.51 11.20 28.00
C ALA A 197 -9.60 12.24 28.31
N THR A 198 -9.30 13.53 28.11
CA THR A 198 -10.26 14.64 28.28
C THR A 198 -11.47 14.55 27.36
N PHE A 199 -11.41 13.75 26.29
CA PHE A 199 -12.54 13.55 25.37
C PHE A 199 -13.73 12.84 26.02
N GLU A 200 -13.56 12.25 27.22
CA GLU A 200 -14.66 11.73 28.03
C GLU A 200 -15.75 12.79 28.32
N LYS A 201 -15.37 14.08 28.30
CA LYS A 201 -16.27 15.23 28.55
C LYS A 201 -17.19 15.57 27.37
N LEU A 202 -16.92 15.04 26.17
CA LEU A 202 -17.65 15.33 24.94
C LEU A 202 -18.97 14.54 24.84
N THR A 203 -19.84 14.67 25.83
CA THR A 203 -21.06 13.85 25.97
C THR A 203 -22.16 14.19 24.95
N THR A 204 -22.01 15.28 24.21
CA THR A 204 -22.90 15.72 23.11
C THR A 204 -22.52 15.10 21.76
N MET A 205 -21.42 14.36 21.67
CA MET A 205 -20.91 13.75 20.44
C MET A 205 -21.95 12.82 19.78
N LYS A 206 -22.15 13.00 18.47
CA LYS A 206 -23.05 12.23 17.59
C LYS A 206 -22.31 11.55 16.44
N ASP A 207 -21.28 12.17 15.88
CA ASP A 207 -20.52 11.64 14.73
C ASP A 207 -19.02 11.85 14.93
N PHE A 208 -18.29 10.75 15.17
CA PHE A 208 -16.85 10.76 15.43
C PHE A 208 -16.11 9.91 14.41
N ARG A 209 -15.11 10.51 13.73
CA ARG A 209 -14.36 9.85 12.65
C ARG A 209 -12.87 10.16 12.72
N ILE A 210 -12.06 9.11 12.75
CA ILE A 210 -10.60 9.20 12.93
C ILE A 210 -9.83 8.22 12.04
N GLY A 211 -10.46 7.69 10.99
CA GLY A 211 -9.82 6.72 10.08
C GLY A 211 -8.58 7.29 9.39
N ASP A 212 -7.73 6.43 8.82
CA ASP A 212 -6.55 6.82 8.03
C ASP A 212 -5.69 7.89 8.73
N ASN A 213 -5.17 7.54 9.90
CA ASN A 213 -4.27 8.35 10.71
C ASN A 213 -3.18 7.44 11.31
N SER A 214 -2.27 8.01 12.10
CA SER A 214 -1.16 7.31 12.75
C SER A 214 -1.30 7.31 14.28
N PHE A 215 -2.54 7.17 14.78
CA PHE A 215 -2.78 7.08 16.22
C PHE A 215 -2.13 5.84 16.81
N THR A 216 -1.85 5.88 18.11
CA THR A 216 -1.26 4.77 18.85
C THR A 216 -2.10 4.41 20.07
N GLY A 217 -1.83 3.24 20.65
CA GLY A 217 -2.59 2.72 21.79
C GLY A 217 -3.88 2.00 21.39
N GLN A 218 -4.60 1.54 22.42
CA GLN A 218 -5.87 0.83 22.25
C GLN A 218 -7.03 1.80 22.03
N ILE A 219 -8.14 1.30 21.49
CA ILE A 219 -9.42 2.03 21.51
C ILE A 219 -9.80 2.27 22.99
N PRO A 220 -9.84 3.51 23.48
CA PRO A 220 -10.04 3.79 24.90
C PRO A 220 -11.50 3.61 25.34
N ASP A 221 -11.69 3.19 26.60
CA ASP A 221 -13.02 3.04 27.22
C ASP A 221 -13.83 4.33 27.29
N LEU A 222 -13.22 5.51 27.08
CA LEU A 222 -13.91 6.79 27.08
C LEU A 222 -15.07 6.85 26.08
N ILE A 223 -15.04 6.04 25.00
CA ILE A 223 -16.12 5.99 24.01
C ILE A 223 -17.48 5.67 24.64
N GLN A 224 -17.47 4.92 25.76
CA GLN A 224 -18.68 4.54 26.49
C GLN A 224 -19.44 5.73 27.10
N LYS A 225 -18.79 6.90 27.20
CA LYS A 225 -19.41 8.15 27.70
C LYS A 225 -20.22 8.87 26.63
N TRP A 226 -20.01 8.56 25.35
CA TRP A 226 -20.70 9.22 24.23
C TRP A 226 -22.03 8.53 23.91
N THR A 227 -22.95 8.47 24.87
CA THR A 227 -24.24 7.76 24.72
C THR A 227 -25.16 8.36 23.65
N ASN A 228 -24.84 9.55 23.14
CA ASN A 228 -25.52 10.18 22.01
C ASN A 228 -24.93 9.80 20.64
N LEU A 229 -23.89 8.96 20.59
CA LEU A 229 -23.18 8.65 19.36
C LEU A 229 -24.06 7.83 18.39
N GLU A 230 -24.19 8.35 17.18
CA GLU A 230 -24.97 7.77 16.08
C GLU A 230 -24.05 7.17 15.00
N LYS A 231 -22.85 7.73 14.82
CA LYS A 231 -21.86 7.26 13.86
C LYS A 231 -20.45 7.24 14.45
N LEU A 232 -19.78 6.11 14.31
CA LEU A 232 -18.38 5.92 14.72
C LEU A 232 -17.57 5.29 13.59
N VAL A 233 -16.50 5.97 13.16
CA VAL A 233 -15.60 5.48 12.09
C VAL A 233 -14.15 5.46 12.57
N ILE A 234 -13.61 4.26 12.73
CA ILE A 234 -12.23 3.95 13.12
C ILE A 234 -11.68 2.90 12.15
N GLN A 235 -11.30 3.32 10.94
CA GLN A 235 -10.79 2.42 9.89
C GLN A 235 -9.35 2.76 9.58
N GLY A 236 -8.43 1.80 9.73
CA GLY A 236 -7.00 2.01 9.46
C GLY A 236 -6.39 3.19 10.24
N SER A 237 -6.88 3.45 11.46
CA SER A 237 -6.53 4.65 12.25
C SER A 237 -5.19 4.57 12.97
N GLY A 238 -4.58 3.39 13.00
CA GLY A 238 -3.38 3.08 13.80
C GLY A 238 -3.68 2.52 15.20
N LEU A 239 -4.93 2.63 15.68
CA LEU A 239 -5.33 2.05 16.97
C LEU A 239 -5.27 0.51 16.95
N SER A 240 -4.95 -0.07 18.09
CA SER A 240 -4.97 -1.52 18.31
C SER A 240 -6.25 -1.98 18.99
N GLY A 241 -6.60 -3.25 18.79
CA GLY A 241 -7.67 -3.91 19.52
C GLY A 241 -7.31 -4.28 20.98
N PRO A 242 -8.25 -4.90 21.71
CA PRO A 242 -9.60 -5.27 21.26
C PRO A 242 -10.59 -4.08 21.29
N ILE A 243 -11.77 -4.28 20.70
CA ILE A 243 -12.89 -3.32 20.82
C ILE A 243 -13.41 -3.39 22.27
N PRO A 244 -13.47 -2.28 23.02
CA PRO A 244 -13.83 -2.32 24.43
C PRO A 244 -15.32 -2.68 24.62
N PRO A 245 -15.66 -3.50 25.65
CA PRO A 245 -17.03 -3.95 25.89
C PRO A 245 -18.00 -2.82 26.25
N GLY A 246 -17.47 -1.67 26.72
CA GLY A 246 -18.25 -0.44 26.96
C GLY A 246 -18.99 0.08 25.73
N ILE A 247 -18.65 -0.39 24.52
CA ILE A 247 -19.38 -0.11 23.29
C ILE A 247 -20.87 -0.51 23.34
N ALA A 248 -21.24 -1.45 24.23
CA ALA A 248 -22.62 -1.86 24.47
C ALA A 248 -23.53 -0.72 24.98
N LEU A 249 -22.96 0.35 25.52
CA LEU A 249 -23.69 1.52 26.06
C LEU A 249 -24.11 2.52 24.97
N LEU A 250 -23.71 2.32 23.71
CA LEU A 250 -23.98 3.22 22.59
C LEU A 250 -25.30 2.87 21.89
N GLU A 251 -26.42 3.00 22.61
CA GLU A 251 -27.75 2.56 22.15
C GLU A 251 -28.27 3.32 20.91
N LYS A 252 -27.82 4.56 20.71
CA LYS A 252 -28.20 5.39 19.55
C LYS A 252 -27.41 5.07 18.27
N MET A 253 -26.45 4.16 18.33
CA MET A 253 -25.58 3.83 17.21
C MET A 253 -26.39 3.36 15.99
N ALA A 254 -26.14 4.00 14.86
CA ALA A 254 -26.74 3.68 13.56
C ALA A 254 -25.71 3.23 12.52
N ASP A 255 -24.46 3.69 12.62
CA ASP A 255 -23.37 3.39 11.68
C ASP A 255 -22.06 3.17 12.43
N LEU A 256 -21.71 1.89 12.66
CA LEU A 256 -20.49 1.48 13.36
C LEU A 256 -19.49 0.88 12.37
N ARG A 257 -18.35 1.55 12.19
CA ARG A 257 -17.27 1.08 11.32
C ARG A 257 -15.95 1.08 12.07
N ILE A 258 -15.49 -0.10 12.46
CA ILE A 258 -14.18 -0.32 13.04
C ILE A 258 -13.48 -1.34 12.13
N SER A 259 -12.33 -0.98 11.57
CA SER A 259 -11.58 -1.93 10.74
C SER A 259 -10.08 -1.72 10.78
N ASP A 260 -9.35 -2.78 10.42
CA ASP A 260 -7.91 -2.75 10.19
C ASP A 260 -7.13 -2.29 11.43
N LEU A 261 -7.45 -2.91 12.58
CA LEU A 261 -6.77 -2.64 13.84
C LEU A 261 -5.35 -3.22 13.82
N GLN A 262 -4.37 -2.53 14.40
CA GLN A 262 -2.96 -2.93 14.32
C GLN A 262 -2.67 -4.30 14.95
N GLY A 263 -1.79 -5.06 14.27
CA GLY A 263 -1.57 -6.51 14.39
C GLY A 263 -0.84 -7.04 15.62
N ASN A 264 -0.67 -6.23 16.67
CA ASN A 264 -0.35 -6.72 18.02
C ASN A 264 -1.59 -6.71 18.94
N GLY A 265 -2.77 -6.42 18.38
CA GLY A 265 -4.03 -6.42 19.12
C GLY A 265 -4.40 -7.82 19.59
N THR A 266 -4.74 -7.94 20.87
CA THR A 266 -5.21 -9.18 21.49
C THR A 266 -6.40 -9.75 20.73
N GLU A 267 -6.36 -11.04 20.39
CA GLU A 267 -7.53 -11.76 19.89
C GLU A 267 -8.68 -11.62 20.91
N ALA A 268 -9.87 -11.32 20.42
CA ALA A 268 -11.02 -11.09 21.29
C ALA A 268 -12.30 -11.68 20.70
N PRO A 269 -13.25 -12.10 21.55
CA PRO A 269 -14.56 -12.50 21.10
C PRO A 269 -15.32 -11.32 20.50
N PHE A 270 -16.40 -11.63 19.80
CA PHE A 270 -17.29 -10.63 19.22
C PHE A 270 -17.81 -9.63 20.28
N PRO A 271 -17.76 -8.31 20.02
CA PRO A 271 -18.17 -7.31 21.02
C PRO A 271 -19.69 -7.35 21.31
N PRO A 272 -20.13 -7.00 22.52
CA PRO A 272 -21.55 -6.99 22.87
C PRO A 272 -22.29 -5.82 22.20
N LEU A 273 -23.08 -6.09 21.16
CA LEU A 273 -23.83 -5.06 20.40
C LEU A 273 -25.36 -5.16 20.54
N THR A 274 -25.87 -6.05 21.39
CA THR A 274 -27.30 -6.40 21.51
C THR A 274 -28.25 -5.21 21.69
N ASN A 275 -27.77 -4.12 22.29
CA ASN A 275 -28.56 -2.92 22.60
C ASN A 275 -28.65 -1.91 21.44
N MET A 276 -27.92 -2.09 20.33
CA MET A 276 -27.90 -1.14 19.21
C MET A 276 -29.12 -1.31 18.30
N LYS A 277 -30.29 -0.84 18.77
CA LYS A 277 -31.59 -1.01 18.07
C LYS A 277 -31.79 -0.10 16.86
N ASN A 278 -30.81 0.74 16.52
CA ASN A 278 -30.84 1.61 15.34
C ASN A 278 -29.76 1.27 14.30
N LEU A 279 -28.98 0.20 14.53
CA LEU A 279 -27.80 -0.13 13.74
C LEU A 279 -28.16 -0.58 12.32
N LYS A 280 -27.81 0.23 11.32
CA LYS A 280 -28.04 -0.03 9.89
C LYS A 280 -26.79 -0.53 9.18
N THR A 281 -25.62 -0.06 9.61
CA THR A 281 -24.30 -0.41 9.05
C THR A 281 -23.41 -0.91 10.19
N LEU A 282 -22.86 -2.11 10.02
CA LEU A 282 -21.89 -2.73 10.93
C LEU A 282 -20.68 -3.23 10.13
N ILE A 283 -19.53 -2.60 10.33
CA ILE A 283 -18.25 -3.04 9.77
C ILE A 283 -17.30 -3.30 10.95
N LEU A 284 -16.90 -4.56 11.12
CA LEU A 284 -15.89 -5.03 12.08
C LEU A 284 -14.81 -5.85 11.35
N ARG A 285 -14.34 -5.34 10.21
CA ARG A 285 -13.40 -6.03 9.32
C ARG A 285 -11.97 -5.99 9.86
N SER A 286 -11.25 -7.12 9.82
CA SER A 286 -9.83 -7.15 10.24
C SER A 286 -9.62 -6.57 11.65
N CYS A 287 -10.44 -7.04 12.59
CA CYS A 287 -10.44 -6.62 13.99
C CYS A 287 -9.87 -7.70 14.93
N ASN A 288 -9.31 -8.78 14.37
CA ASN A 288 -8.79 -9.94 15.09
C ASN A 288 -9.86 -10.64 15.97
N ILE A 289 -11.11 -10.68 15.49
CA ILE A 289 -12.24 -11.27 16.21
C ILE A 289 -12.22 -12.80 16.06
N ILE A 290 -12.35 -13.52 17.17
CA ILE A 290 -12.39 -14.99 17.26
C ILE A 290 -13.75 -15.52 17.75
N GLY A 291 -13.94 -16.83 17.63
CA GLY A 291 -15.13 -17.51 18.13
C GLY A 291 -16.27 -17.57 17.10
N PRO A 292 -17.45 -18.09 17.50
CA PRO A 292 -18.58 -18.24 16.61
C PRO A 292 -19.30 -16.91 16.34
N LEU A 293 -20.01 -16.85 15.21
CA LEU A 293 -20.96 -15.77 14.91
C LEU A 293 -22.08 -15.74 15.98
N PRO A 294 -22.28 -14.61 16.70
CA PRO A 294 -23.32 -14.55 17.73
C PRO A 294 -24.72 -14.49 17.13
N VAL A 295 -25.65 -15.24 17.73
CA VAL A 295 -27.06 -15.34 17.27
C VAL A 295 -27.75 -13.97 17.22
N PHE A 296 -27.47 -13.09 18.18
CA PHE A 296 -28.09 -11.76 18.27
C PHE A 296 -27.79 -10.87 17.07
N VAL A 297 -26.71 -11.12 16.31
CA VAL A 297 -26.37 -10.31 15.13
C VAL A 297 -27.49 -10.39 14.08
N GLY A 298 -28.12 -11.56 13.95
CA GLY A 298 -29.29 -11.74 13.08
C GLY A 298 -30.55 -11.01 13.53
N GLU A 299 -30.60 -10.54 14.78
CA GLU A 299 -31.71 -9.76 15.35
C GLU A 299 -31.47 -8.25 15.28
N LEU A 300 -30.27 -7.81 14.89
CA LEU A 300 -29.97 -6.40 14.70
C LEU A 300 -30.66 -5.88 13.43
N PRO A 301 -31.15 -4.63 13.41
CA PRO A 301 -31.89 -4.07 12.28
C PRO A 301 -30.97 -3.58 11.15
N ILE A 302 -29.98 -4.40 10.79
CA ILE A 302 -28.99 -4.11 9.75
C ILE A 302 -29.70 -4.17 8.40
N SER A 303 -29.85 -3.02 7.77
CA SER A 303 -30.47 -2.89 6.45
C SER A 303 -29.48 -2.47 5.36
N LYS A 304 -28.27 -2.04 5.70
CA LYS A 304 -27.26 -1.61 4.73
C LYS A 304 -26.15 -2.65 4.60
N THR A 305 -25.16 -2.59 5.48
CA THR A 305 -23.95 -3.41 5.36
C THR A 305 -23.68 -4.17 6.65
N LEU A 306 -23.43 -5.46 6.52
CA LEU A 306 -22.72 -6.26 7.51
C LEU A 306 -21.37 -6.68 6.92
N ASP A 307 -20.27 -6.21 7.49
CA ASP A 307 -18.92 -6.61 7.09
C ASP A 307 -18.15 -7.13 8.31
N LEU A 308 -17.95 -8.45 8.35
CA LEU A 308 -17.15 -9.15 9.36
C LEU A 308 -15.93 -9.84 8.71
N SER A 309 -15.52 -9.36 7.54
CA SER A 309 -14.47 -9.99 6.75
C SER A 309 -13.09 -9.93 7.42
N PHE A 310 -12.20 -10.84 7.00
CA PHE A 310 -10.80 -10.91 7.42
C PHE A 310 -10.60 -11.01 8.94
N ASN A 311 -11.45 -11.80 9.61
CA ASN A 311 -11.32 -12.14 11.03
C ASN A 311 -10.96 -13.64 11.18
N LYS A 312 -11.08 -14.18 12.39
CA LYS A 312 -10.83 -15.58 12.74
C LYS A 312 -12.12 -16.25 13.24
N LEU A 313 -13.26 -15.88 12.66
CA LEU A 313 -14.56 -16.41 13.05
C LEU A 313 -14.70 -17.87 12.62
N ILE A 314 -15.24 -18.71 13.50
CA ILE A 314 -15.39 -20.16 13.32
C ILE A 314 -16.86 -20.60 13.39
N GLY A 315 -17.14 -21.87 13.07
CA GLY A 315 -18.48 -22.45 13.20
C GLY A 315 -19.42 -22.11 12.05
N GLU A 316 -20.69 -22.45 12.21
CA GLU A 316 -21.71 -22.30 11.16
C GLU A 316 -22.34 -20.91 11.15
N ILE A 317 -22.92 -20.50 10.02
CA ILE A 317 -23.77 -19.29 9.95
C ILE A 317 -25.08 -19.58 10.70
N PRO A 318 -25.40 -18.87 11.79
CA PRO A 318 -26.60 -19.14 12.58
C PRO A 318 -27.90 -18.93 11.80
N SER A 319 -28.94 -19.72 12.09
CA SER A 319 -30.26 -19.59 11.44
C SER A 319 -30.93 -18.23 11.66
N SER A 320 -30.62 -17.55 12.78
CA SER A 320 -31.09 -16.20 13.09
C SER A 320 -30.62 -15.16 12.07
N PHE A 321 -29.54 -15.40 11.33
CA PHE A 321 -29.05 -14.48 10.29
C PHE A 321 -30.05 -14.32 9.14
N SER A 322 -31.07 -15.17 9.06
CA SER A 322 -32.21 -14.94 8.19
C SER A 322 -32.99 -13.65 8.49
N GLY A 323 -32.76 -12.98 9.62
CA GLY A 323 -33.22 -11.61 9.87
C GLY A 323 -32.51 -10.55 9.02
N LEU A 324 -31.34 -10.86 8.46
CA LEU A 324 -30.53 -9.97 7.62
C LEU A 324 -30.90 -10.01 6.12
N ARG A 325 -32.02 -10.64 5.76
CA ARG A 325 -32.50 -10.72 4.35
C ARG A 325 -32.67 -9.39 3.64
N LYS A 326 -32.78 -8.29 4.40
CA LYS A 326 -32.94 -6.92 3.87
C LYS A 326 -31.65 -6.11 3.83
N ALA A 327 -30.51 -6.71 4.21
CA ALA A 327 -29.23 -6.03 4.12
C ALA A 327 -28.78 -5.96 2.65
N ASP A 328 -28.41 -4.76 2.18
CA ASP A 328 -27.88 -4.54 0.83
C ASP A 328 -26.58 -5.35 0.59
N SER A 329 -25.75 -5.53 1.63
CA SER A 329 -24.47 -6.25 1.52
C SER A 329 -24.07 -7.00 2.78
N ILE A 330 -23.59 -8.24 2.61
CA ILE A 330 -23.08 -9.10 3.67
C ILE A 330 -21.72 -9.66 3.28
N TYR A 331 -20.66 -9.28 3.99
CA TYR A 331 -19.30 -9.73 3.76
C TYR A 331 -18.79 -10.53 4.95
N LEU A 332 -18.57 -11.82 4.72
CA LEU A 332 -17.96 -12.76 5.67
C LEU A 332 -16.65 -13.36 5.12
N THR A 333 -16.11 -12.77 4.04
CA THR A 333 -14.91 -13.28 3.36
C THR A 333 -13.71 -13.38 4.29
N GLY A 334 -12.84 -14.37 4.08
CA GLY A 334 -11.58 -14.50 4.81
C GLY A 334 -11.77 -14.82 6.29
N ASN A 335 -12.58 -15.83 6.59
CA ASN A 335 -12.81 -16.35 7.94
C ASN A 335 -12.60 -17.88 7.95
N GLN A 336 -12.98 -18.55 9.03
CA GLN A 336 -12.91 -20.01 9.18
C GLN A 336 -14.30 -20.65 9.36
N LEU A 337 -15.35 -20.01 8.79
CA LEU A 337 -16.73 -20.49 8.89
C LEU A 337 -16.90 -21.82 8.17
N ASN A 338 -17.78 -22.67 8.67
CA ASN A 338 -18.00 -24.03 8.16
C ASN A 338 -19.50 -24.40 8.15
N GLY A 339 -19.80 -25.69 7.96
CA GLY A 339 -21.19 -26.17 7.81
C GLY A 339 -21.75 -25.92 6.41
N THR A 340 -23.06 -25.85 6.28
CA THR A 340 -23.75 -25.58 5.02
C THR A 340 -24.15 -24.12 4.92
N VAL A 341 -24.06 -23.52 3.72
CA VAL A 341 -24.56 -22.15 3.51
C VAL A 341 -26.11 -22.13 3.61
N PRO A 342 -26.70 -21.30 4.48
CA PRO A 342 -28.15 -21.21 4.62
C PRO A 342 -28.87 -20.80 3.31
N ASP A 343 -29.93 -21.54 2.94
CA ASP A 343 -30.74 -21.33 1.73
C ASP A 343 -31.17 -19.89 1.44
N TRP A 344 -31.46 -19.12 2.48
CA TRP A 344 -31.96 -17.75 2.33
C TRP A 344 -30.92 -16.82 1.70
N ILE A 345 -29.63 -17.08 1.88
CA ILE A 345 -28.54 -16.31 1.28
C ILE A 345 -28.62 -16.40 -0.25
N PHE A 346 -28.94 -17.57 -0.79
CA PHE A 346 -29.11 -17.74 -2.24
C PHE A 346 -30.44 -17.19 -2.76
N LYS A 347 -31.49 -17.13 -1.92
CA LYS A 347 -32.83 -16.70 -2.32
C LYS A 347 -32.99 -15.18 -2.30
N ASP A 348 -32.51 -14.55 -1.23
CA ASP A 348 -32.79 -13.16 -0.92
C ASP A 348 -31.53 -12.29 -0.87
N GLY A 349 -30.33 -12.89 -0.78
CA GLY A 349 -29.07 -12.15 -0.70
C GLY A 349 -28.78 -11.39 -1.99
N GLU A 350 -28.70 -10.06 -1.92
CA GLU A 350 -28.37 -9.21 -3.06
C GLU A 350 -26.87 -9.20 -3.37
N SER A 351 -26.04 -8.85 -2.37
CA SER A 351 -24.57 -8.91 -2.43
C SER A 351 -24.02 -9.63 -1.21
N VAL A 352 -23.69 -10.91 -1.36
CA VAL A 352 -23.18 -11.72 -0.23
C VAL A 352 -21.84 -12.34 -0.61
N ASP A 353 -20.79 -12.02 0.14
CA ASP A 353 -19.45 -12.58 -0.06
C ASP A 353 -19.08 -13.52 1.08
N LEU A 354 -18.96 -14.80 0.73
CA LEU A 354 -18.56 -15.88 1.62
C LEU A 354 -17.20 -16.46 1.23
N SER A 355 -16.47 -15.83 0.31
CA SER A 355 -15.17 -16.30 -0.21
C SER A 355 -14.17 -16.61 0.92
N TYR A 356 -13.23 -17.52 0.68
CA TYR A 356 -12.18 -17.88 1.66
C TYR A 356 -12.73 -18.31 3.03
N ASN A 357 -13.54 -19.37 3.05
CA ASN A 357 -14.11 -20.05 4.23
C ASN A 357 -14.04 -21.59 4.03
N ASN A 358 -14.72 -22.37 4.89
CA ASN A 358 -14.66 -23.85 4.96
C ASN A 358 -16.05 -24.53 4.87
N PHE A 359 -16.98 -24.04 4.03
CA PHE A 359 -18.32 -24.60 3.85
C PHE A 359 -18.31 -25.97 3.15
N ARG A 360 -19.35 -26.78 3.40
CA ARG A 360 -19.51 -28.14 2.84
C ARG A 360 -20.36 -28.13 1.57
N ASN A 361 -19.98 -28.97 0.60
CA ASN A 361 -20.78 -29.34 -0.57
C ASN A 361 -21.02 -28.21 -1.60
N GLU A 362 -20.08 -27.27 -1.72
CA GLU A 362 -20.15 -26.18 -2.70
C GLU A 362 -19.55 -26.63 -4.05
N SER A 363 -20.40 -26.76 -5.07
CA SER A 363 -20.00 -27.21 -6.41
C SER A 363 -19.63 -26.07 -7.37
N SER A 364 -19.94 -24.82 -7.03
CA SER A 364 -19.70 -23.62 -7.85
C SER A 364 -19.08 -22.49 -7.04
N CYS A 365 -18.14 -21.73 -7.65
CA CYS A 365 -17.50 -20.57 -7.00
C CYS A 365 -18.40 -19.33 -6.98
N LEU A 366 -19.45 -19.33 -7.81
CA LEU A 366 -20.50 -18.32 -7.81
C LEU A 366 -21.84 -19.04 -7.88
N GLN A 367 -22.73 -18.73 -6.94
CA GLN A 367 -24.10 -19.22 -6.97
C GLN A 367 -25.06 -18.04 -6.87
N ARG A 368 -25.75 -17.72 -7.98
CA ARG A 368 -26.53 -16.48 -8.14
C ARG A 368 -25.64 -15.26 -7.88
N ASN A 369 -25.91 -14.48 -6.82
CA ASN A 369 -25.14 -13.30 -6.43
C ASN A 369 -24.25 -13.56 -5.20
N VAL A 370 -23.98 -14.83 -4.88
CA VAL A 370 -23.21 -15.22 -3.70
C VAL A 370 -21.83 -15.68 -4.15
N ASN A 371 -20.80 -14.95 -3.72
CA ASN A 371 -19.41 -15.31 -3.96
C ASN A 371 -18.95 -16.38 -2.97
N LEU A 372 -18.54 -17.54 -3.49
CA LEU A 372 -18.07 -18.71 -2.73
C LEU A 372 -16.63 -19.09 -3.13
N PHE A 373 -15.91 -18.17 -3.76
CA PHE A 373 -14.55 -18.41 -4.22
C PHE A 373 -13.63 -18.84 -3.07
N GLY A 374 -12.99 -20.00 -3.20
CA GLY A 374 -12.09 -20.51 -2.17
C GLY A 374 -12.78 -20.93 -0.86
N SER A 375 -14.10 -21.16 -0.86
CA SER A 375 -14.88 -21.38 0.37
C SER A 375 -15.21 -22.82 0.73
N ALA A 376 -14.74 -23.81 -0.03
CA ALA A 376 -15.10 -25.20 0.21
C ALA A 376 -14.09 -25.94 1.10
N SER A 377 -14.60 -26.78 2.00
CA SER A 377 -13.81 -27.65 2.87
C SER A 377 -12.94 -28.60 2.05
N MET A 378 -11.63 -28.49 2.21
CA MET A 378 -10.63 -29.41 1.67
C MET A 378 -10.65 -30.73 2.44
N GLY A 379 -11.69 -31.55 2.27
CA GLY A 379 -11.63 -32.95 2.69
C GLY A 379 -10.47 -33.65 1.98
N ASN A 380 -9.68 -34.45 2.70
CA ASN A 380 -8.52 -35.28 2.30
C ASN A 380 -8.29 -35.46 0.78
N VAL A 381 -7.93 -34.39 0.07
CA VAL A 381 -7.61 -34.42 -1.35
C VAL A 381 -6.37 -33.57 -1.53
N SER A 382 -5.26 -34.25 -1.78
CA SER A 382 -3.98 -33.71 -2.20
C SER A 382 -4.16 -33.10 -3.59
N GLY A 383 -4.39 -31.79 -3.65
CA GLY A 383 -4.56 -31.06 -4.89
C GLY A 383 -4.93 -29.61 -4.64
N SER A 384 -4.04 -28.71 -5.02
CA SER A 384 -4.03 -27.27 -4.72
C SER A 384 -5.06 -26.44 -5.52
N THR A 385 -6.03 -27.12 -6.14
CA THR A 385 -7.10 -26.48 -6.92
C THR A 385 -8.20 -26.03 -5.98
N VAL A 386 -8.58 -24.75 -6.06
CA VAL A 386 -9.76 -24.19 -5.37
C VAL A 386 -10.94 -25.14 -5.59
N PRO A 387 -11.56 -25.71 -4.53
CA PRO A 387 -12.51 -26.81 -4.68
C PRO A 387 -13.71 -26.52 -5.58
N CYS A 388 -14.16 -25.27 -5.62
CA CYS A 388 -15.28 -24.85 -6.47
C CYS A 388 -14.91 -24.72 -7.97
N LEU A 389 -13.61 -24.85 -8.31
CA LEU A 389 -13.10 -24.96 -9.68
C LEU A 389 -12.81 -26.42 -10.08
N ARG A 390 -13.17 -27.42 -9.26
CA ARG A 390 -12.91 -28.85 -9.52
C ARG A 390 -13.59 -29.40 -10.78
N SER A 391 -14.67 -28.79 -11.23
CA SER A 391 -15.34 -29.15 -12.49
C SER A 391 -14.52 -28.76 -13.72
N PHE A 392 -13.54 -27.87 -13.56
CA PHE A 392 -12.64 -27.45 -14.62
C PHE A 392 -11.48 -28.45 -14.74
N GLN A 393 -11.60 -29.38 -15.70
CA GLN A 393 -10.48 -30.24 -16.07
C GLN A 393 -9.47 -29.41 -16.86
N CYS A 394 -8.24 -29.28 -16.36
CA CYS A 394 -7.17 -28.60 -17.08
C CYS A 394 -6.88 -29.33 -18.40
N PRO A 395 -7.26 -28.77 -19.57
CA PRO A 395 -7.01 -29.45 -20.84
C PRO A 395 -5.51 -29.51 -21.15
N LYS A 396 -4.76 -28.53 -20.63
CA LYS A 396 -3.32 -28.44 -20.67
C LYS A 396 -2.81 -27.58 -19.52
N GLN A 397 -1.51 -27.67 -19.24
CA GLN A 397 -0.85 -26.73 -18.33
C GLN A 397 -0.50 -25.44 -19.06
N PHE A 398 -0.65 -24.33 -18.35
CA PHE A 398 -0.30 -23.00 -18.82
C PHE A 398 0.96 -22.54 -18.10
N TYR A 399 1.81 -21.81 -18.83
CA TYR A 399 3.09 -21.32 -18.31
C TYR A 399 3.22 -19.80 -18.41
N SER A 400 2.19 -19.13 -18.89
CA SER A 400 2.13 -17.68 -18.95
C SER A 400 0.69 -17.22 -18.81
N LEU A 401 0.50 -15.99 -18.34
CA LEU A 401 -0.81 -15.37 -18.19
C LEU A 401 -0.68 -13.86 -18.45
N HIS A 402 -1.54 -13.29 -19.28
CA HIS A 402 -1.52 -11.88 -19.62
C HIS A 402 -2.95 -11.34 -19.62
N ILE A 403 -3.26 -10.38 -18.75
CA ILE A 403 -4.62 -9.88 -18.52
C ILE A 403 -4.61 -8.35 -18.64
N ASN A 404 -5.49 -7.79 -19.47
CA ASN A 404 -5.76 -6.35 -19.52
C ASN A 404 -6.90 -6.02 -18.55
N CYS A 405 -6.56 -5.68 -17.31
CA CYS A 405 -7.50 -5.59 -16.18
C CYS A 405 -8.52 -4.46 -16.37
N GLY A 406 -9.81 -4.80 -16.43
CA GLY A 406 -10.89 -3.86 -16.72
C GLY A 406 -10.99 -3.41 -18.19
N GLY A 407 -10.07 -3.86 -19.05
CA GLY A 407 -9.95 -3.43 -20.44
C GLY A 407 -10.24 -4.53 -21.46
N LYS A 408 -10.21 -4.14 -22.74
CA LYS A 408 -10.39 -5.07 -23.89
C LYS A 408 -9.08 -5.78 -24.24
N GLU A 409 -9.17 -6.88 -24.98
CA GLU A 409 -7.99 -7.61 -25.48
C GLU A 409 -7.04 -6.66 -26.23
N ALA A 410 -5.75 -6.78 -25.95
CA ALA A 410 -4.71 -5.95 -26.56
C ALA A 410 -3.44 -6.76 -26.85
N THR A 411 -2.79 -6.51 -27.99
CA THR A 411 -1.50 -7.13 -28.33
C THR A 411 -0.36 -6.13 -28.10
N ILE A 412 0.56 -6.45 -27.18
CA ILE A 412 1.68 -5.60 -26.79
C ILE A 412 2.96 -6.43 -26.86
N GLU A 413 3.94 -5.97 -27.65
CA GLU A 413 5.26 -6.60 -27.77
C GLU A 413 5.20 -8.11 -28.13
N GLY A 414 4.19 -8.52 -28.90
CA GLY A 414 3.98 -9.90 -29.32
C GLY A 414 3.20 -10.77 -28.32
N ASN A 415 2.90 -10.25 -27.12
CA ASN A 415 2.03 -10.91 -26.14
C ASN A 415 0.58 -10.44 -26.30
N ILE A 416 -0.37 -11.37 -26.25
CA ILE A 416 -1.80 -11.08 -26.24
C ILE A 416 -2.25 -10.99 -24.78
N TYR A 417 -2.63 -9.80 -24.34
CA TYR A 417 -3.30 -9.56 -23.07
C TYR A 417 -4.80 -9.76 -23.26
N GLU A 418 -5.35 -10.75 -22.58
CA GLU A 418 -6.76 -11.12 -22.67
C GLU A 418 -7.65 -10.04 -22.05
N ASP A 419 -8.89 -9.97 -22.52
CA ASP A 419 -9.86 -8.99 -22.05
C ASP A 419 -10.38 -9.32 -20.65
N ASP A 420 -10.48 -8.31 -19.80
CA ASP A 420 -11.20 -8.37 -18.53
C ASP A 420 -12.34 -7.34 -18.59
N THR A 421 -13.32 -7.61 -19.45
CA THR A 421 -14.47 -6.71 -19.69
C THR A 421 -15.69 -7.01 -18.81
N ASP A 422 -15.59 -8.00 -17.91
CA ASP A 422 -16.66 -8.31 -16.96
C ASP A 422 -16.98 -7.05 -16.11
N PRO A 423 -18.25 -6.70 -15.89
CA PRO A 423 -18.59 -5.51 -15.11
C PRO A 423 -18.18 -5.62 -13.64
N ALA A 424 -17.75 -6.80 -13.19
CA ALA A 424 -17.50 -7.14 -11.79
C ALA A 424 -18.75 -6.85 -10.93
N GLY A 425 -18.57 -6.74 -9.62
CA GLY A 425 -19.66 -6.47 -8.68
C GLY A 425 -19.16 -6.45 -7.24
N SER A 426 -20.05 -6.05 -6.33
CA SER A 426 -19.69 -5.88 -4.92
C SER A 426 -19.45 -7.19 -4.16
N SER A 427 -19.92 -8.30 -4.73
CA SER A 427 -19.55 -9.66 -4.36
C SER A 427 -19.64 -10.51 -5.62
N ARG A 428 -18.52 -10.74 -6.29
CA ARG A 428 -18.52 -11.45 -7.57
C ARG A 428 -17.26 -12.27 -7.77
N PHE A 429 -17.46 -13.44 -8.37
CA PHE A 429 -16.39 -14.21 -8.98
C PHE A 429 -16.68 -14.37 -10.48
N PHE A 430 -15.72 -13.98 -11.30
CA PHE A 430 -15.74 -14.19 -12.74
C PHE A 430 -14.63 -15.16 -13.12
N GLN A 431 -14.96 -16.12 -13.98
CA GLN A 431 -14.01 -17.06 -14.55
C GLN A 431 -13.87 -16.79 -16.05
N SER A 432 -12.65 -16.59 -16.51
CA SER A 432 -12.35 -16.45 -17.94
C SER A 432 -12.57 -17.77 -18.69
N ARG A 433 -12.61 -17.69 -20.02
CA ARG A 433 -12.60 -18.85 -20.92
C ARG A 433 -11.25 -19.58 -20.94
N THR A 434 -10.21 -18.91 -20.47
CA THR A 434 -8.83 -19.41 -20.41
C THR A 434 -8.47 -19.78 -18.98
N ASN A 435 -7.21 -19.59 -18.57
CA ASN A 435 -6.64 -20.12 -17.34
C ASN A 435 -6.61 -19.09 -16.19
N TRP A 436 -7.56 -18.16 -16.13
CA TRP A 436 -7.65 -17.17 -15.06
C TRP A 436 -9.08 -16.78 -14.65
N GLY A 437 -9.20 -16.18 -13.47
CA GLY A 437 -10.43 -15.60 -12.95
C GLY A 437 -10.16 -14.44 -12.01
N VAL A 438 -11.21 -13.71 -11.66
CA VAL A 438 -11.15 -12.55 -10.75
C VAL A 438 -12.28 -12.61 -9.73
N SER A 439 -11.95 -12.31 -8.47
CA SER A 439 -12.89 -12.20 -7.36
C SER A 439 -12.85 -10.78 -6.80
N THR A 440 -14.02 -10.15 -6.65
CA THR A 440 -14.18 -8.80 -6.11
C THR A 440 -15.07 -8.80 -4.88
N THR A 441 -14.65 -8.03 -3.87
CA THR A 441 -15.37 -7.82 -2.62
C THR A 441 -15.49 -6.34 -2.29
N GLY A 442 -16.68 -5.92 -1.88
CA GLY A 442 -16.98 -4.60 -1.33
C GLY A 442 -17.77 -3.71 -2.28
N HIS A 443 -18.46 -2.72 -1.70
CA HIS A 443 -19.11 -1.62 -2.43
C HIS A 443 -18.50 -0.28 -2.00
N PHE A 444 -18.59 0.72 -2.85
CA PHE A 444 -18.12 2.06 -2.54
C PHE A 444 -19.13 2.74 -1.60
N MET A 445 -18.62 3.21 -0.46
CA MET A 445 -19.47 3.74 0.60
C MET A 445 -19.66 5.24 0.51
N ASP A 446 -20.83 5.69 1.01
CA ASP A 446 -21.22 7.09 1.21
C ASP A 446 -21.22 7.96 -0.06
N ASP A 447 -21.20 7.37 -1.27
CA ASP A 447 -21.03 8.09 -2.53
C ASP A 447 -22.31 8.60 -3.20
N ASP A 448 -23.47 8.34 -2.58
CA ASP A 448 -24.82 8.70 -3.06
C ASP A 448 -25.13 8.18 -4.48
N ARG A 449 -24.33 7.26 -5.05
CA ARG A 449 -24.54 6.70 -6.38
C ARG A 449 -25.55 5.55 -6.31
N SER A 450 -26.37 5.41 -7.36
CA SER A 450 -27.33 4.31 -7.47
C SER A 450 -26.70 2.98 -7.85
N SER A 451 -25.45 2.99 -8.33
CA SER A 451 -24.71 1.81 -8.78
C SER A 451 -23.21 2.07 -8.80
N ASP A 452 -22.43 1.08 -8.39
CA ASP A 452 -20.97 1.13 -8.42
C ASP A 452 -20.41 0.74 -9.79
N SER A 453 -19.32 1.40 -10.20
CA SER A 453 -18.47 0.97 -11.31
C SER A 453 -17.19 0.37 -10.76
N PHE A 454 -16.88 -0.85 -11.18
CA PHE A 454 -15.66 -1.58 -10.82
C PHE A 454 -14.60 -1.53 -11.92
N THR A 455 -14.85 -0.73 -12.96
CA THR A 455 -13.87 -0.37 -13.98
C THR A 455 -13.81 1.15 -14.08
N TRP A 456 -12.66 1.65 -14.49
CA TRP A 456 -12.50 3.06 -14.84
C TRP A 456 -11.76 3.18 -16.15
N THR A 457 -12.34 3.96 -17.06
CA THR A 457 -11.72 4.30 -18.35
C THR A 457 -11.21 5.72 -18.26
N ASN A 458 -9.96 5.93 -18.68
CA ASN A 458 -9.38 7.26 -18.70
C ASN A 458 -10.03 8.13 -19.80
N ALA A 459 -10.60 9.28 -19.42
CA ALA A 459 -11.25 10.20 -20.35
C ALA A 459 -10.25 11.07 -21.15
N THR A 460 -9.04 11.25 -20.63
CA THR A 460 -7.97 12.03 -21.27
C THR A 460 -6.86 11.07 -21.71
N LYS A 461 -6.56 11.03 -23.01
CA LYS A 461 -5.40 10.30 -23.53
C LYS A 461 -4.20 10.69 -22.67
N LEU A 462 -3.68 9.72 -21.92
CA LEU A 462 -2.34 9.76 -21.36
C LEU A 462 -1.36 10.24 -22.44
N SER A 463 -0.27 10.88 -22.03
CA SER A 463 0.79 11.37 -22.92
C SER A 463 0.99 10.44 -24.12
N ALA A 464 1.14 10.98 -25.34
CA ALA A 464 0.97 10.34 -26.65
C ALA A 464 1.74 9.01 -26.95
N ASN A 465 2.37 8.39 -25.96
CA ASN A 465 3.15 7.16 -26.04
C ASN A 465 2.65 6.02 -25.12
N THR A 466 1.44 6.10 -24.56
CA THR A 466 0.94 5.07 -23.62
C THR A 466 0.28 3.88 -24.31
N SER A 467 0.77 2.69 -23.95
CA SER A 467 0.21 1.38 -24.29
C SER A 467 -1.29 1.28 -23.97
N ALA A 468 -2.00 0.46 -24.76
CA ALA A 468 -3.42 0.16 -24.55
C ALA A 468 -3.74 -0.40 -23.14
N LEU A 469 -2.73 -0.94 -22.45
CA LEU A 469 -2.87 -1.51 -21.10
C LEU A 469 -3.18 -0.48 -20.00
N TYR A 470 -3.03 0.82 -20.26
CA TYR A 470 -3.24 1.87 -19.26
C TYR A 470 -4.47 2.75 -19.54
N MET A 471 -5.30 2.35 -20.51
CA MET A 471 -6.51 3.08 -20.86
C MET A 471 -7.67 2.76 -19.92
N ASP A 472 -7.71 1.53 -19.42
CA ASP A 472 -8.70 1.01 -18.50
C ASP A 472 -8.00 0.45 -17.25
N ALA A 473 -8.73 0.40 -16.14
CA ALA A 473 -8.27 -0.26 -14.93
C ALA A 473 -9.42 -0.94 -14.18
N ARG A 474 -9.11 -2.06 -13.54
CA ARG A 474 -10.00 -2.77 -12.61
C ARG A 474 -9.91 -2.15 -11.22
N LEU A 475 -11.05 -2.03 -10.54
CA LEU A 475 -11.19 -1.49 -9.20
C LEU A 475 -11.89 -2.45 -8.26
N SER A 476 -11.63 -2.31 -6.96
CA SER A 476 -12.46 -2.90 -5.91
C SER A 476 -12.40 -2.09 -4.61
N PRO A 477 -13.49 -1.94 -3.84
CA PRO A 477 -13.50 -1.17 -2.60
C PRO A 477 -12.81 -1.85 -1.41
N ILE A 478 -12.82 -3.18 -1.33
CA ILE A 478 -12.23 -3.93 -0.19
C ILE A 478 -11.14 -4.87 -0.67
N SER A 479 -11.47 -5.82 -1.56
CA SER A 479 -10.52 -6.85 -2.01
C SER A 479 -10.70 -7.13 -3.50
N LEU A 480 -9.59 -7.29 -4.21
CA LEU A 480 -9.53 -7.67 -5.62
C LEU A 480 -8.52 -8.80 -5.76
N THR A 481 -8.96 -9.99 -6.18
CA THR A 481 -8.08 -11.15 -6.32
C THR A 481 -8.12 -11.67 -7.74
N TYR A 482 -6.99 -11.64 -8.43
CA TYR A 482 -6.79 -12.41 -9.65
C TYR A 482 -6.20 -13.77 -9.32
N TYR A 483 -6.71 -14.78 -10.01
CA TYR A 483 -6.30 -16.16 -9.82
C TYR A 483 -5.98 -16.78 -11.18
N GLY A 484 -4.73 -17.20 -11.37
CA GLY A 484 -4.35 -18.10 -12.46
C GLY A 484 -4.54 -19.54 -12.02
N PHE A 485 -5.19 -20.37 -12.82
CA PHE A 485 -5.35 -21.81 -12.58
C PHE A 485 -4.72 -22.63 -13.71
N CYS A 486 -4.56 -23.94 -13.52
CA CYS A 486 -3.83 -24.83 -14.43
C CYS A 486 -2.40 -24.38 -14.76
N MET A 487 -1.75 -23.65 -13.84
CA MET A 487 -0.38 -23.18 -14.00
C MET A 487 0.61 -24.35 -13.80
N GLY A 488 1.64 -24.44 -14.63
CA GLY A 488 2.74 -25.39 -14.39
C GLY A 488 3.43 -25.15 -13.05
N SER A 489 4.08 -26.18 -12.49
CA SER A 489 4.90 -25.98 -11.29
C SER A 489 6.22 -25.31 -11.65
N GLY A 490 6.61 -24.29 -10.91
CA GLY A 490 7.87 -23.58 -11.14
C GLY A 490 7.90 -22.18 -10.57
N SER A 491 9.00 -21.47 -10.85
CA SER A 491 9.16 -20.06 -10.55
C SER A 491 8.60 -19.20 -11.68
N TYR A 492 7.87 -18.16 -11.33
CA TYR A 492 7.27 -17.22 -12.25
C TYR A 492 7.60 -15.79 -11.86
N THR A 493 7.86 -14.95 -12.85
CA THR A 493 7.88 -13.50 -12.70
C THR A 493 6.47 -12.96 -12.91
N VAL A 494 5.88 -12.43 -11.84
CA VAL A 494 4.62 -11.70 -11.82
C VAL A 494 4.90 -10.21 -11.99
N THR A 495 4.45 -9.66 -13.11
CA THR A 495 4.58 -8.26 -13.51
C THR A 495 3.23 -7.58 -13.36
N LEU A 496 3.15 -6.61 -12.47
CA LEU A 496 1.95 -5.82 -12.19
C LEU A 496 2.07 -4.43 -12.80
N HIS A 497 1.11 -4.04 -13.63
CA HIS A 497 1.08 -2.75 -14.31
C HIS A 497 0.04 -1.84 -13.67
N PHE A 498 0.46 -0.65 -13.28
CA PHE A 498 -0.40 0.36 -12.66
C PHE A 498 -0.28 1.72 -13.35
N ALA A 499 -1.38 2.47 -13.35
CA ALA A 499 -1.38 3.91 -13.55
C ALA A 499 -2.53 4.53 -12.75
N GLU A 500 -2.28 5.61 -12.00
CA GLU A 500 -3.35 6.33 -11.33
C GLU A 500 -4.08 7.20 -12.36
N ILE A 501 -5.35 6.91 -12.61
CA ILE A 501 -6.18 7.51 -13.67
C ILE A 501 -7.50 8.10 -13.14
N MET A 502 -7.71 8.07 -11.82
CA MET A 502 -8.91 8.65 -11.18
C MET A 502 -8.63 10.00 -10.51
N PHE A 503 -7.36 10.36 -10.31
CA PHE A 503 -6.94 11.67 -9.84
C PHE A 503 -6.54 12.58 -11.01
N THR A 504 -6.49 13.88 -10.77
CA THR A 504 -5.98 14.88 -11.73
C THR A 504 -4.54 15.26 -11.40
N ASP A 505 -3.77 15.68 -12.41
CA ASP A 505 -2.41 16.23 -12.26
C ASP A 505 -2.44 17.76 -12.41
N ASP A 506 -3.25 18.43 -11.59
CA ASP A 506 -3.43 19.87 -11.59
C ASP A 506 -3.39 20.47 -10.18
N LYS A 507 -3.59 21.79 -10.06
CA LYS A 507 -3.63 22.49 -8.76
C LYS A 507 -5.06 22.67 -8.27
N THR A 508 -5.83 21.60 -8.26
CA THR A 508 -7.24 21.59 -7.83
C THR A 508 -7.43 20.66 -6.64
N TYR A 509 -8.56 20.77 -5.94
CA TYR A 509 -8.86 19.83 -4.86
C TYR A 509 -8.95 18.36 -5.36
N SER A 510 -9.25 18.17 -6.66
CA SER A 510 -9.35 16.85 -7.29
C SER A 510 -8.01 16.12 -7.35
N SER A 511 -6.89 16.86 -7.33
CA SER A 511 -5.53 16.31 -7.33
C SER A 511 -5.06 15.87 -5.93
N LEU A 512 -5.82 16.19 -4.87
CA LEU A 512 -5.43 15.95 -3.47
C LEU A 512 -5.80 14.55 -2.97
N GLY A 513 -6.44 13.75 -3.82
CA GLY A 513 -6.78 12.37 -3.51
C GLY A 513 -5.54 11.53 -3.20
N ARG A 514 -5.67 10.60 -2.25
CA ARG A 514 -4.63 9.63 -1.91
C ARG A 514 -5.22 8.23 -1.95
N ARG A 515 -4.52 7.30 -2.59
CA ARG A 515 -4.92 5.89 -2.70
C ARG A 515 -3.82 5.00 -2.12
N PHE A 516 -4.22 4.11 -1.23
CA PHE A 516 -3.33 3.10 -0.66
C PHE A 516 -4.01 1.74 -0.68
N PHE A 517 -3.27 0.69 -0.97
CA PHE A 517 -3.72 -0.69 -0.83
C PHE A 517 -2.52 -1.64 -0.65
N ASP A 518 -2.76 -2.80 -0.09
CA ASP A 518 -1.75 -3.84 0.09
C ASP A 518 -1.75 -4.78 -1.12
N ILE A 519 -0.58 -5.35 -1.45
CA ILE A 519 -0.38 -6.34 -2.50
C ILE A 519 0.10 -7.64 -1.88
N TYR A 520 -0.60 -8.73 -2.16
CA TYR A 520 -0.28 -10.08 -1.76
C TYR A 520 -0.09 -10.97 -2.98
N ILE A 521 0.94 -11.82 -2.95
CA ILE A 521 1.18 -12.84 -3.97
C ILE A 521 1.34 -14.19 -3.27
N GLN A 522 0.55 -15.17 -3.67
CA GLN A 522 0.44 -16.47 -2.99
C GLN A 522 0.23 -16.31 -1.47
N GLY A 523 -0.65 -15.38 -1.07
CA GLY A 523 -0.93 -15.07 0.33
C GLY A 523 0.17 -14.32 1.10
N LYS A 524 1.35 -14.10 0.51
CA LYS A 524 2.44 -13.33 1.12
C LYS A 524 2.26 -11.84 0.81
N LEU A 525 2.19 -11.00 1.84
CA LEU A 525 2.27 -9.53 1.70
C LEU A 525 3.62 -9.16 1.08
N VAL A 526 3.60 -8.66 -0.15
CA VAL A 526 4.79 -8.21 -0.89
C VAL A 526 4.96 -6.70 -0.88
N GLN A 527 3.86 -5.95 -0.75
CA GLN A 527 3.89 -4.50 -0.61
C GLN A 527 2.75 -4.05 0.31
N LYS A 528 3.07 -3.27 1.33
CA LYS A 528 2.08 -2.68 2.26
C LYS A 528 1.88 -1.21 1.92
N ASP A 529 0.65 -0.71 2.07
CA ASP A 529 0.31 0.71 1.87
C ASP A 529 0.80 1.26 0.52
N PHE A 530 0.68 0.48 -0.56
CA PHE A 530 1.16 0.84 -1.89
C PHE A 530 0.38 2.03 -2.46
N SER A 531 1.10 3.07 -2.88
CA SER A 531 0.57 4.23 -3.60
C SER A 531 1.13 4.28 -5.02
N ILE A 532 0.24 4.20 -6.01
CA ILE A 532 0.61 4.25 -7.42
C ILE A 532 1.24 5.61 -7.76
N GLN A 533 0.64 6.70 -7.28
CA GLN A 533 1.09 8.07 -7.55
C GLN A 533 2.50 8.33 -7.00
N GLU A 534 2.79 7.87 -5.78
CA GLU A 534 4.11 8.06 -5.15
C GLU A 534 5.19 7.28 -5.89
N GLU A 535 4.91 6.02 -6.23
CA GLU A 535 5.87 5.13 -6.90
C GLU A 535 6.11 5.51 -8.36
N ALA A 536 5.08 6.00 -9.06
CA ALA A 536 5.19 6.48 -10.44
C ALA A 536 5.74 7.91 -10.54
N GLY A 537 5.88 8.63 -9.42
CA GLY A 537 6.28 10.04 -9.38
C GLY A 537 5.24 10.98 -10.01
N GLY A 538 3.95 10.66 -9.91
CA GLY A 538 2.84 11.46 -10.41
C GLY A 538 1.63 10.64 -10.87
N VAL A 539 0.53 11.35 -11.14
CA VAL A 539 -0.71 10.79 -11.70
C VAL A 539 -0.54 10.61 -13.21
N GLY A 540 -1.25 9.66 -13.82
CA GLY A 540 -1.17 9.40 -15.26
C GLY A 540 0.19 8.89 -15.73
N LYS A 541 1.01 8.38 -14.83
CA LYS A 541 2.29 7.75 -15.15
C LYS A 541 2.19 6.25 -14.91
N ALA A 542 2.64 5.48 -15.89
CA ALA A 542 2.73 4.04 -15.77
C ALA A 542 3.86 3.66 -14.81
N ILE A 543 3.60 2.69 -13.94
CA ILE A 543 4.60 2.04 -13.09
C ILE A 543 4.43 0.53 -13.18
N ILE A 544 5.54 -0.19 -13.24
CA ILE A 544 5.60 -1.65 -13.32
C ILE A 544 6.29 -2.18 -12.08
N LYS A 545 5.71 -3.18 -11.43
CA LYS A 545 6.30 -3.86 -10.27
C LYS A 545 6.44 -5.35 -10.57
N ASN A 546 7.65 -5.87 -10.40
CA ASN A 546 7.98 -7.26 -10.66
C ASN A 546 8.16 -8.01 -9.34
N PHE A 547 7.59 -9.20 -9.25
CA PHE A 547 7.68 -10.07 -8.09
C PHE A 547 7.87 -11.50 -8.53
N THR A 548 8.70 -12.26 -7.81
CA THR A 548 8.83 -13.70 -8.04
C THR A 548 7.77 -14.46 -7.24
N ALA A 549 7.10 -15.40 -7.89
CA ALA A 549 6.10 -16.29 -7.30
C ALA A 549 6.45 -17.75 -7.59
N ILE A 550 6.42 -18.59 -6.56
CA ILE A 550 6.59 -20.03 -6.72
C ILE A 550 5.19 -20.66 -6.79
N VAL A 551 4.93 -21.39 -7.87
CA VAL A 551 3.70 -22.19 -8.04
C VAL A 551 4.05 -23.64 -7.75
N THR A 552 3.64 -24.15 -6.59
CA THR A 552 3.77 -25.56 -6.20
C THR A 552 2.50 -26.37 -6.47
N GLY A 553 1.41 -25.69 -6.82
CA GLY A 553 0.08 -26.26 -6.83
C GLY A 553 -0.82 -25.58 -7.82
N ASN A 554 -0.72 -25.96 -9.10
CA ASN A 554 -1.52 -25.59 -10.27
C ASN A 554 -2.14 -24.19 -10.36
N ALA A 555 -1.72 -23.23 -9.54
CA ALA A 555 -2.42 -22.00 -9.36
C ALA A 555 -1.54 -20.89 -8.76
N LEU A 556 -1.88 -19.68 -9.16
CA LEU A 556 -1.24 -18.44 -8.76
C LEU A 556 -2.31 -17.48 -8.25
N GLU A 557 -2.18 -17.04 -7.00
CA GLU A 557 -3.04 -16.00 -6.44
C GLU A 557 -2.31 -14.66 -6.37
N ILE A 558 -2.96 -13.60 -6.87
CA ILE A 558 -2.54 -12.21 -6.75
C ILE A 558 -3.70 -11.43 -6.14
N ARG A 559 -3.54 -10.93 -4.91
CA ARG A 559 -4.59 -10.25 -4.16
C ARG A 559 -4.19 -8.83 -3.82
N PHE A 560 -5.13 -7.91 -3.99
CA PHE A 560 -5.04 -6.53 -3.57
C PHE A 560 -6.07 -6.25 -2.48
N TYR A 561 -5.68 -5.56 -1.42
CA TYR A 561 -6.53 -5.33 -0.25
C TYR A 561 -6.51 -3.87 0.21
N TRP A 562 -7.68 -3.30 0.47
CA TRP A 562 -7.82 -1.97 1.04
C TRP A 562 -7.89 -2.01 2.58
N ALA A 563 -6.80 -1.62 3.23
CA ALA A 563 -6.70 -1.59 4.70
C ALA A 563 -7.30 -0.32 5.35
N GLY A 564 -8.32 0.28 4.74
CA GLY A 564 -8.99 1.46 5.30
C GLY A 564 -8.22 2.78 5.20
N LYS A 565 -7.18 2.86 4.35
CA LYS A 565 -6.32 4.04 4.18
C LYS A 565 -6.54 4.78 2.86
N GLY A 566 -6.20 6.06 2.85
CA GLY A 566 -6.40 6.95 1.71
C GLY A 566 -7.73 7.70 1.78
N THR A 567 -7.83 8.74 0.96
CA THR A 567 -8.98 9.63 0.95
C THR A 567 -10.18 8.92 0.32
N THR A 568 -11.29 8.82 1.03
CA THR A 568 -12.52 8.19 0.51
C THR A 568 -13.47 9.18 -0.17
N GLY A 569 -13.19 10.49 -0.06
CA GLY A 569 -14.07 11.58 -0.49
C GLY A 569 -13.54 12.52 -1.57
N LEU A 570 -12.36 12.26 -2.12
CA LEU A 570 -11.68 13.06 -3.15
C LEU A 570 -11.27 12.18 -4.34
N PRO A 571 -11.39 12.67 -5.60
CA PRO A 571 -12.02 13.93 -6.02
C PRO A 571 -13.53 13.93 -5.81
N VAL A 572 -14.12 12.74 -5.81
CA VAL A 572 -15.51 12.48 -5.44
C VAL A 572 -15.51 11.32 -4.44
N ARG A 573 -16.65 11.08 -3.79
CA ARG A 573 -16.77 9.93 -2.89
C ARG A 573 -16.74 8.63 -3.68
N GLY A 574 -16.21 7.57 -3.06
CA GLY A 574 -16.10 6.26 -3.71
C GLY A 574 -14.86 6.10 -4.61
N VAL A 575 -13.83 6.93 -4.42
CA VAL A 575 -12.55 6.81 -5.12
C VAL A 575 -11.47 6.34 -4.13
N TYR A 576 -11.45 5.04 -3.85
CA TYR A 576 -10.47 4.40 -2.96
C TYR A 576 -10.29 2.91 -3.32
N GLY A 577 -9.45 2.19 -2.58
CA GLY A 577 -9.19 0.76 -2.78
C GLY A 577 -8.22 0.44 -3.93
N PRO A 578 -7.97 -0.85 -4.21
CA PRO A 578 -7.13 -1.28 -5.31
C PRO A 578 -7.51 -0.74 -6.67
N LEU A 579 -6.48 -0.43 -7.47
CA LEU A 579 -6.57 -0.13 -8.90
C LEU A 579 -5.43 -0.88 -9.59
N ILE A 580 -5.73 -1.64 -10.65
CA ILE A 580 -4.73 -2.37 -11.45
C ILE A 580 -5.07 -2.27 -12.94
N SER A 581 -4.06 -2.01 -13.78
CA SER A 581 -4.24 -1.80 -15.21
C SER A 581 -3.99 -3.07 -16.02
N ALA A 582 -2.95 -3.84 -15.69
CA ALA A 582 -2.70 -5.13 -16.33
C ALA A 582 -1.84 -6.06 -15.46
N ILE A 583 -1.90 -7.36 -15.75
CA ILE A 583 -1.08 -8.39 -15.13
C ILE A 583 -0.38 -9.19 -16.24
N SER A 584 0.92 -9.43 -16.09
CA SER A 584 1.67 -10.40 -16.89
C SER A 584 2.39 -11.37 -15.97
N VAL A 585 2.38 -12.64 -16.34
CA VAL A 585 3.04 -13.73 -15.62
C VAL A 585 3.82 -14.51 -16.64
N THR A 586 5.13 -14.63 -16.43
CA THR A 586 6.05 -15.34 -17.31
C THR A 586 6.85 -16.36 -16.51
N PRO A 587 7.19 -17.53 -17.09
CA PRO A 587 7.94 -18.55 -16.38
C PRO A 587 9.42 -18.18 -16.34
N ASP A 588 10.07 -18.35 -15.19
CA ASP A 588 11.53 -18.16 -15.05
C ASP A 588 12.32 -19.42 -15.46
N PHE A 589 11.64 -20.34 -16.16
CA PHE A 589 12.14 -21.63 -16.60
C PHE A 589 11.63 -21.92 -18.00
N VAL A 590 12.28 -22.83 -18.71
CA VAL A 590 11.84 -23.27 -20.03
C VAL A 590 10.65 -24.20 -19.86
N PRO A 591 9.43 -23.85 -20.33
CA PRO A 591 8.30 -24.75 -20.28
C PRO A 591 8.58 -26.04 -21.06
N PRO A 592 8.05 -27.20 -20.61
CA PRO A 592 8.09 -28.42 -21.39
C PRO A 592 7.49 -28.17 -22.77
N SER A 593 8.19 -28.59 -23.83
CA SER A 593 7.67 -28.46 -25.19
C SER A 593 6.32 -29.18 -25.28
N GLU A 594 5.25 -28.47 -25.66
CA GLU A 594 3.99 -29.11 -26.02
C GLU A 594 4.31 -30.15 -27.13
N ASN A 595 3.95 -31.41 -26.90
CA ASN A 595 4.00 -32.44 -27.93
C ASN A 595 3.09 -32.00 -29.08
N SER A 596 3.65 -31.25 -30.02
CA SER A 596 3.01 -30.89 -31.26
C SER A 596 2.99 -32.13 -32.13
N SER A 597 1.85 -32.81 -32.09
CA SER A 597 1.36 -33.64 -33.18
C SER A 597 1.03 -32.76 -34.41
N SER A 598 2.04 -32.09 -34.97
CA SER A 598 1.97 -31.53 -36.32
C SER A 598 3.33 -31.66 -37.00
N ASN A 599 3.30 -32.13 -38.24
CA ASN A 599 4.44 -32.54 -39.06
C ASN A 599 5.38 -31.36 -39.40
N GLY A 600 6.18 -30.92 -38.43
CA GLY A 600 7.35 -30.06 -38.63
C GLY A 600 8.60 -30.93 -38.71
N ILE A 601 9.28 -30.92 -39.84
CA ILE A 601 10.55 -31.63 -40.04
C ILE A 601 11.55 -31.11 -39.00
N SER A 602 12.01 -31.96 -38.08
CA SER A 602 12.94 -31.55 -37.03
C SER A 602 14.22 -30.98 -37.62
N ALA A 603 14.85 -30.04 -36.92
CA ALA A 603 16.15 -29.51 -37.30
C ALA A 603 17.20 -30.64 -37.48
N GLY A 604 17.07 -31.76 -36.75
CA GLY A 604 17.88 -32.96 -36.94
C GLY A 604 17.62 -33.69 -38.26
N THR A 605 16.39 -33.67 -38.77
CA THR A 605 16.05 -34.20 -40.10
C THR A 605 16.52 -33.27 -41.22
N VAL A 606 16.49 -31.94 -41.02
CA VAL A 606 17.08 -30.98 -41.96
C VAL A 606 18.60 -31.13 -42.01
N VAL A 607 19.27 -31.28 -40.86
CA VAL A 607 20.71 -31.59 -40.79
C VAL A 607 21.01 -32.95 -41.42
N GLY A 608 20.14 -33.94 -41.25
CA GLY A 608 20.25 -35.25 -41.92
C GLY A 608 20.09 -35.18 -43.44
N ILE A 609 19.14 -34.37 -43.94
CA ILE A 609 18.93 -34.14 -45.38
C ILE A 609 20.11 -33.36 -45.97
N VAL A 610 20.59 -32.32 -45.29
CA VAL A 610 21.76 -31.54 -45.72
C VAL A 610 23.01 -32.42 -45.70
N ALA A 611 23.23 -33.24 -44.68
CA ALA A 611 24.32 -34.19 -44.62
C ALA A 611 24.24 -35.25 -45.73
N ALA A 612 23.04 -35.76 -46.03
CA ALA A 612 22.83 -36.69 -47.14
C ALA A 612 23.09 -36.03 -48.51
N VAL A 613 22.67 -34.77 -48.70
CA VAL A 613 22.96 -33.98 -49.91
C VAL A 613 24.46 -33.73 -50.03
N VAL A 614 25.15 -33.41 -48.93
CA VAL A 614 26.61 -33.26 -48.90
C VAL A 614 27.32 -34.57 -49.25
N VAL A 615 26.86 -35.72 -48.75
CA VAL A 615 27.41 -37.04 -49.09
C VAL A 615 27.17 -37.39 -50.57
N VAL A 616 26.01 -37.05 -51.12
CA VAL A 616 25.72 -37.22 -52.56
C VAL A 616 26.60 -36.29 -53.41
N ILE A 617 26.84 -35.05 -52.96
CA ILE A 617 27.78 -34.12 -53.61
C ILE A 617 29.20 -34.70 -53.57
N PHE A 618 29.66 -35.26 -52.44
CA PHE A 618 30.96 -35.92 -52.36
C PHE A 618 31.06 -37.19 -53.22
N LEU A 619 29.98 -37.96 -53.38
CA LEU A 619 29.92 -39.09 -54.31
C LEU A 619 29.99 -38.64 -55.77
N ILE A 620 29.30 -37.55 -56.13
CA ILE A 620 29.37 -36.95 -57.47
C ILE A 620 30.76 -36.38 -57.73
N LEU A 621 31.36 -35.69 -56.76
CA LEU A 621 32.75 -35.22 -56.84
C LEU A 621 33.75 -36.37 -56.93
N GLY A 622 33.51 -37.49 -56.24
CA GLY A 622 34.31 -38.72 -56.32
C GLY A 622 34.21 -39.40 -57.69
N ILE A 623 33.02 -39.41 -58.32
CA ILE A 623 32.82 -39.91 -59.69
C ILE A 623 33.48 -38.99 -60.72
N LEU A 624 33.43 -37.67 -60.51
CA LEU A 624 34.14 -36.68 -61.33
C LEU A 624 35.67 -36.76 -61.15
N TRP A 625 36.14 -37.18 -59.97
CA TRP A 625 37.54 -37.46 -59.70
C TRP A 625 38.01 -38.76 -60.38
N TRP A 626 37.16 -39.80 -60.40
CA TRP A 626 37.41 -41.06 -61.11
C TRP A 626 37.48 -40.86 -62.64
N LYS A 627 36.87 -39.79 -63.17
CA LYS A 627 36.91 -39.40 -64.59
C LYS A 627 38.09 -38.52 -65.02
N GLY A 628 39.06 -38.24 -64.15
CA GLY A 628 40.40 -37.80 -64.57
C GLY A 628 40.54 -36.35 -65.06
N CYS A 629 40.01 -35.36 -64.34
CA CYS A 629 40.15 -33.93 -64.70
C CYS A 629 40.80 -32.99 -63.66
N LEU A 630 41.27 -33.43 -62.50
CA LEU A 630 42.11 -32.57 -61.63
C LEU A 630 43.24 -33.35 -60.98
N GLY A 631 44.45 -32.99 -61.37
CA GLY A 631 45.70 -33.58 -60.92
C GLY A 631 46.40 -32.76 -59.83
N GLN A 632 47.20 -33.51 -59.07
CA GLN A 632 48.39 -33.15 -58.27
C GLN A 632 48.24 -32.68 -56.80
N LYS A 633 48.42 -33.69 -55.93
CA LYS A 633 49.45 -33.87 -54.87
C LYS A 633 49.80 -32.71 -53.92
N ILE A 634 49.70 -33.00 -52.60
CA ILE A 634 50.76 -32.98 -51.55
C ILE A 634 50.16 -33.63 -50.24
N SER A 635 50.56 -34.87 -49.88
CA SER A 635 51.39 -35.31 -48.72
C SER A 635 50.80 -35.11 -47.30
N MET A 636 50.17 -36.13 -46.66
CA MET A 636 50.62 -36.99 -45.52
C MET A 636 51.62 -36.36 -44.52
N ARG A 637 51.56 -36.46 -43.18
CA ARG A 637 51.10 -37.47 -42.15
C ARG A 637 51.04 -36.71 -40.78
N HIS A 638 50.25 -37.06 -39.76
CA HIS A 638 50.41 -38.21 -38.87
C HIS A 638 49.11 -38.56 -38.09
N ASP A 639 48.73 -39.84 -38.19
CA ASP A 639 48.26 -40.80 -37.18
C ASP A 639 47.54 -40.34 -35.88
N LEU A 640 46.26 -40.71 -35.83
CA LEU A 640 45.50 -41.07 -34.63
C LEU A 640 45.60 -42.59 -34.40
N LYS A 641 45.92 -42.99 -33.17
CA LYS A 641 45.54 -44.20 -32.42
C LYS A 641 46.16 -43.98 -31.04
N GLY A 642 45.45 -43.71 -29.95
CA GLY A 642 44.24 -44.33 -29.45
C GLY A 642 44.63 -45.10 -28.19
N LEU A 643 44.07 -44.76 -27.02
CA LEU A 643 43.64 -45.68 -25.96
C LEU A 643 43.12 -44.92 -24.72
N GLU A 644 41.87 -45.23 -24.38
CA GLU A 644 41.29 -45.45 -23.04
C GLU A 644 41.39 -44.38 -21.93
N LEU A 645 40.24 -43.72 -21.76
CA LEU A 645 39.46 -43.60 -20.51
C LEU A 645 40.14 -44.03 -19.20
N LYS A 646 40.56 -43.06 -18.38
CA LYS A 646 40.61 -43.15 -16.91
C LYS A 646 40.25 -41.80 -16.27
N THR A 647 39.07 -41.78 -15.65
CA THR A 647 38.76 -41.20 -14.33
C THR A 647 39.20 -39.77 -13.99
N GLY A 648 38.22 -38.84 -14.03
CA GLY A 648 37.98 -37.73 -13.09
C GLY A 648 38.78 -36.44 -13.24
N PRO A 649 38.15 -35.24 -13.29
CA PRO A 649 38.80 -34.00 -12.88
C PRO A 649 38.60 -33.79 -11.37
N GLU A 650 39.70 -33.54 -10.67
CA GLU A 650 39.70 -33.03 -9.29
C GLU A 650 38.96 -31.69 -9.23
N GLU A 651 37.98 -31.57 -8.33
CA GLU A 651 37.33 -30.31 -7.99
C GLU A 651 38.35 -29.38 -7.32
N TYR A 652 38.72 -28.28 -7.98
CA TYR A 652 39.46 -27.20 -7.32
C TYR A 652 38.49 -26.46 -6.39
N GLN A 653 38.51 -26.81 -5.11
CA GLN A 653 37.80 -26.06 -4.08
C GLN A 653 38.53 -24.74 -3.84
N LEU A 654 37.87 -23.62 -4.15
CA LEU A 654 38.46 -22.28 -4.09
C LEU A 654 38.62 -21.87 -2.62
N ASN A 655 39.83 -22.00 -2.07
CA ASN A 655 40.08 -21.72 -0.65
C ASN A 655 40.16 -20.21 -0.40
N LEU A 656 39.15 -19.64 0.25
CA LEU A 656 39.10 -18.24 0.68
C LEU A 656 39.72 -18.11 2.08
N ASP A 657 41.04 -17.97 2.14
CA ASP A 657 41.76 -17.69 3.38
C ASP A 657 41.45 -16.28 3.95
N TRP A 658 41.90 -16.00 5.18
CA TRP A 658 41.65 -14.71 5.84
C TRP A 658 42.21 -13.53 5.04
N ALA A 659 43.43 -13.66 4.50
CA ALA A 659 44.07 -12.60 3.72
C ALA A 659 43.25 -12.22 2.47
N THR A 660 42.70 -13.22 1.77
CA THR A 660 41.84 -13.02 0.61
C THR A 660 40.51 -12.38 0.99
N ARG A 661 39.89 -12.80 2.11
CA ARG A 661 38.64 -12.19 2.61
C ARG A 661 38.84 -10.74 3.04
N HIS A 662 39.94 -10.45 3.72
CA HIS A 662 40.31 -9.08 4.11
C HIS A 662 40.51 -8.20 2.87
N LYS A 663 41.25 -8.69 1.87
CA LYS A 663 41.42 -8.02 0.57
C LYS A 663 40.08 -7.70 -0.11
N ILE A 664 39.14 -8.65 -0.11
CA ILE A 664 37.79 -8.46 -0.67
C ILE A 664 37.03 -7.38 0.11
N CYS A 665 37.01 -7.44 1.44
CA CYS A 665 36.34 -6.42 2.27
C CYS A 665 36.90 -5.00 2.02
N VAL A 666 38.22 -4.87 1.97
CA VAL A 666 38.89 -3.59 1.66
C VAL A 666 38.53 -3.12 0.25
N GLY A 667 38.49 -4.01 -0.74
CA GLY A 667 38.12 -3.68 -2.12
C GLY A 667 36.67 -3.20 -2.25
N ILE A 668 35.72 -3.80 -1.52
CA ILE A 668 34.32 -3.34 -1.47
C ILE A 668 34.26 -1.94 -0.83
N ALA A 669 34.96 -1.73 0.29
CA ALA A 669 34.99 -0.44 0.96
C ALA A 669 35.56 0.67 0.05
N LYS A 670 36.61 0.37 -0.72
CA LYS A 670 37.17 1.28 -1.74
C LYS A 670 36.19 1.58 -2.85
N GLY A 671 35.48 0.58 -3.35
CA GLY A 671 34.44 0.77 -4.37
C GLY A 671 33.32 1.69 -3.89
N LEU A 672 32.88 1.53 -2.64
CA LEU A 672 31.88 2.39 -2.02
C LEU A 672 32.41 3.80 -1.73
N ALA A 673 33.66 3.93 -1.25
CA ALA A 673 34.31 5.23 -1.06
C ALA A 673 34.39 5.99 -2.39
N TYR A 674 34.76 5.32 -3.48
CA TYR A 674 34.76 5.93 -4.80
C TYR A 674 33.36 6.44 -5.20
N LEU A 675 32.32 5.62 -5.06
CA LEU A 675 30.94 6.01 -5.40
C LEU A 675 30.39 7.15 -4.52
N HIS A 676 30.78 7.18 -3.25
CA HIS A 676 30.27 8.17 -2.29
C HIS A 676 31.06 9.48 -2.34
N GLU A 677 32.37 9.44 -2.63
CA GLU A 677 33.28 10.55 -2.33
C GLU A 677 34.14 10.98 -3.53
N GLU A 678 34.47 10.10 -4.48
CA GLU A 678 35.41 10.41 -5.57
C GLU A 678 34.76 10.47 -6.95
N SER A 679 33.61 9.82 -7.15
CA SER A 679 32.90 9.82 -8.43
C SER A 679 32.32 11.20 -8.74
N ARG A 680 32.31 11.54 -10.04
CA ARG A 680 31.77 12.81 -10.56
C ARG A 680 30.31 13.05 -10.16
N LEU A 681 29.54 11.98 -10.06
CA LEU A 681 28.20 11.98 -9.49
C LEU A 681 28.26 11.19 -8.19
N LYS A 682 27.72 11.73 -7.10
CA LYS A 682 27.65 11.03 -5.81
C LYS A 682 26.57 9.96 -5.89
N ILE A 683 26.94 8.69 -5.74
CA ILE A 683 26.05 7.54 -5.94
C ILE A 683 25.93 6.76 -4.65
N VAL A 684 24.72 6.63 -4.12
CA VAL A 684 24.43 5.74 -2.98
C VAL A 684 23.85 4.43 -3.51
N HIS A 685 24.54 3.30 -3.31
CA HIS A 685 24.16 2.00 -3.92
C HIS A 685 22.85 1.38 -3.39
N ARG A 686 22.60 1.51 -2.07
CA ARG A 686 21.37 1.08 -1.35
C ARG A 686 21.03 -0.42 -1.33
N ASP A 687 21.71 -1.27 -2.08
CA ASP A 687 21.53 -2.74 -2.03
C ASP A 687 22.85 -3.51 -2.09
N ILE A 688 23.74 -3.23 -1.14
CA ILE A 688 25.00 -3.98 -1.00
C ILE A 688 24.72 -5.27 -0.21
N LYS A 689 24.86 -6.40 -0.91
CA LYS A 689 24.76 -7.77 -0.38
C LYS A 689 25.75 -8.67 -1.13
N ALA A 690 26.09 -9.83 -0.55
CA ALA A 690 27.11 -10.71 -1.11
C ALA A 690 26.84 -11.10 -2.58
N THR A 691 25.58 -11.29 -2.99
CA THR A 691 25.22 -11.62 -4.38
C THR A 691 25.45 -10.48 -5.39
N ASN A 692 25.61 -9.25 -4.90
CA ASN A 692 25.80 -8.04 -5.73
C ASN A 692 27.28 -7.60 -5.76
N VAL A 693 28.17 -8.37 -5.12
CA VAL A 693 29.62 -8.21 -5.23
C VAL A 693 30.17 -9.34 -6.09
N LEU A 694 30.64 -9.02 -7.29
CA LEU A 694 31.25 -9.99 -8.21
C LEU A 694 32.76 -10.05 -7.97
N LEU A 695 33.34 -11.24 -7.96
CA LEU A 695 34.79 -11.42 -7.88
C LEU A 695 35.34 -11.70 -9.28
N ASP A 696 36.38 -10.98 -9.67
CA ASP A 696 37.09 -11.29 -10.92
C ASP A 696 38.10 -12.43 -10.76
N LYS A 697 38.82 -12.76 -11.83
CA LYS A 697 39.82 -13.84 -11.84
C LYS A 697 40.96 -13.71 -10.81
N ASN A 698 41.17 -12.52 -10.26
CA ASN A 698 42.16 -12.24 -9.21
C ASN A 698 41.53 -12.10 -7.82
N LEU A 699 40.24 -12.45 -7.69
CA LEU A 699 39.41 -12.25 -6.52
C LEU A 699 39.30 -10.78 -6.10
N ASP A 700 39.42 -9.85 -7.05
CA ASP A 700 39.16 -8.44 -6.78
C ASP A 700 37.64 -8.18 -6.88
N PRO A 701 37.02 -7.54 -5.87
CA PRO A 701 35.59 -7.31 -5.86
C PRO A 701 35.18 -6.18 -6.80
N LYS A 702 34.07 -6.37 -7.49
CA LYS A 702 33.38 -5.38 -8.31
C LYS A 702 31.95 -5.21 -7.80
N ILE A 703 31.58 -3.99 -7.46
CA ILE A 703 30.21 -3.66 -7.06
C ILE A 703 29.34 -3.69 -8.31
N SER A 704 28.23 -4.44 -8.24
CA SER A 704 27.30 -4.65 -9.34
C SER A 704 25.86 -4.45 -8.87
N ASP A 705 24.92 -4.40 -9.82
CA ASP A 705 23.49 -4.20 -9.55
C ASP A 705 23.14 -2.84 -8.91
N PHE A 706 23.27 -1.79 -9.72
CA PHE A 706 22.89 -0.43 -9.36
C PHE A 706 21.36 -0.19 -9.48
N GLY A 707 20.53 -1.22 -9.54
CA GLY A 707 19.08 -1.12 -9.74
C GLY A 707 18.34 -0.34 -8.64
N LEU A 708 18.94 -0.23 -7.46
CA LEU A 708 18.45 0.56 -6.32
C LEU A 708 19.31 1.80 -6.03
N ALA A 709 20.34 2.05 -6.84
CA ALA A 709 21.27 3.16 -6.63
C ALA A 709 20.59 4.51 -6.85
N LYS A 710 21.00 5.52 -6.08
CA LYS A 710 20.46 6.88 -6.16
C LYS A 710 21.58 7.89 -6.35
N LEU A 711 21.35 8.89 -7.21
CA LEU A 711 22.21 10.06 -7.34
C LEU A 711 21.88 11.07 -6.24
N ASP A 712 22.91 11.57 -5.58
CA ASP A 712 22.79 12.71 -4.66
C ASP A 712 23.12 13.99 -5.45
N GLU A 713 22.13 14.86 -5.59
CA GLU A 713 22.27 16.19 -6.22
C GLU A 713 22.53 17.21 -5.12
N GLU A 714 23.68 17.91 -5.19
CA GLU A 714 24.28 18.73 -4.13
C GLU A 714 23.42 19.91 -3.59
N ASP A 715 22.18 20.10 -4.08
CA ASP A 715 21.28 21.22 -3.70
C ASP A 715 20.15 20.85 -2.71
N ASN A 716 20.09 19.60 -2.22
CA ASN A 716 19.07 19.22 -1.23
C ASN A 716 19.58 19.29 0.22
N THR A 717 19.30 20.40 0.91
CA THR A 717 19.57 20.56 2.36
C THR A 717 18.62 19.76 3.28
N HIS A 718 17.83 18.83 2.72
CA HIS A 718 16.95 17.94 3.50
C HIS A 718 17.52 16.52 3.52
N ILE A 719 18.27 16.22 4.58
CA ILE A 719 18.67 14.85 4.91
C ILE A 719 17.40 14.07 5.25
N SER A 720 16.92 13.25 4.31
CA SER A 720 15.85 12.29 4.57
C SER A 720 16.40 11.17 5.45
N THR A 721 16.04 11.16 6.73
CA THR A 721 16.36 10.08 7.67
C THR A 721 15.43 8.86 7.50
N ARG A 722 14.88 8.62 6.30
CA ARG A 722 14.15 7.39 6.01
C ARG A 722 15.16 6.25 5.82
N VAL A 723 15.10 5.24 6.69
CA VAL A 723 15.85 3.99 6.53
C VAL A 723 15.47 3.36 5.18
N ALA A 724 16.44 3.28 4.28
CA ALA A 724 16.28 2.64 2.97
C ALA A 724 17.10 1.35 2.95
N GLY A 725 16.42 0.22 2.84
CA GLY A 725 16.93 -1.15 2.96
C GLY A 725 15.78 -2.06 3.38
N THR A 726 15.98 -3.38 3.44
CA THR A 726 14.93 -4.33 3.84
C THR A 726 14.38 -3.97 5.22
N LEU A 727 13.11 -3.56 5.29
CA LEU A 727 12.47 -3.11 6.52
C LEU A 727 12.31 -4.29 7.49
N HIS A 728 12.71 -4.05 8.75
CA HIS A 728 12.63 -4.97 9.89
C HIS A 728 11.30 -5.74 9.95
N ARG A 729 11.37 -7.08 9.94
CA ARG A 729 10.24 -7.99 10.07
C ARG A 729 10.38 -8.76 11.38
N THR A 730 9.68 -8.34 12.43
CA THR A 730 9.63 -9.09 13.71
C THR A 730 8.86 -10.39 13.52
N LYS A 731 9.56 -11.46 13.13
CA LYS A 731 9.11 -12.85 13.26
C LYS A 731 9.55 -13.36 14.64
N GLU A 732 8.67 -14.05 15.36
CA GLU A 732 8.89 -14.49 16.75
C GLU A 732 10.07 -15.45 16.96
N ASP A 733 10.64 -16.04 15.89
CA ASP A 733 11.78 -16.97 15.95
C ASP A 733 13.01 -16.53 15.13
N THR A 734 13.17 -15.24 14.82
CA THR A 734 14.33 -14.78 14.00
C THR A 734 15.43 -14.22 14.90
N VAL A 735 16.60 -14.86 14.89
CA VAL A 735 17.81 -14.38 15.55
C VAL A 735 18.52 -13.40 14.60
N TYR A 736 18.71 -12.16 15.02
CA TYR A 736 19.46 -11.18 14.25
C TYR A 736 20.95 -11.27 14.57
N LEU A 737 21.79 -11.35 13.53
CA LEU A 737 23.25 -11.45 13.67
C LEU A 737 23.85 -10.23 14.37
N LEU A 738 23.24 -9.04 14.22
CA LEU A 738 23.69 -7.82 14.87
C LEU A 738 23.45 -7.86 16.39
N ASP A 739 22.28 -8.34 16.82
CA ASP A 739 21.97 -8.52 18.24
C ASP A 739 22.93 -9.52 18.90
N TRP A 740 23.26 -10.60 18.19
CA TRP A 740 24.28 -11.56 18.65
C TRP A 740 25.68 -10.93 18.76
N ALA A 741 26.09 -10.13 17.77
CA ALA A 741 27.38 -9.43 17.80
C ALA A 741 27.47 -8.40 18.94
N LEU A 742 26.38 -7.69 19.26
CA LEU A 742 26.31 -6.76 20.39
C LEU A 742 26.45 -7.49 21.74
N VAL A 743 25.78 -8.64 21.91
CA VAL A 743 25.91 -9.49 23.11
C VAL A 743 27.35 -10.00 23.28
N LEU A 744 28.01 -10.42 22.19
CA LEU A 744 29.42 -10.84 22.23
C LEU A 744 30.37 -9.67 22.54
N LYS A 745 30.04 -8.45 22.10
CA LYS A 745 30.80 -7.23 22.43
C LYS A 745 30.73 -6.93 23.93
N GLU A 746 29.55 -6.97 24.53
CA GLU A 746 29.36 -6.77 25.97
C GLU A 746 30.09 -7.81 26.83
N LYS A 747 30.16 -9.06 26.34
CA LYS A 747 30.87 -10.15 27.02
C LYS A 747 32.37 -10.18 26.77
N GLY A 748 32.89 -9.35 25.87
CA GLY A 748 34.30 -9.35 25.47
C GLY A 748 34.74 -10.59 24.68
N THR A 749 33.80 -11.32 24.06
CA THR A 749 34.05 -12.58 23.33
C THR A 749 33.77 -12.47 21.82
N LEU A 750 34.08 -11.32 21.20
CA LEU A 750 33.81 -11.04 19.77
C LEU A 750 34.41 -12.06 18.78
N LEU A 751 35.48 -12.76 19.16
CA LEU A 751 36.09 -13.80 18.32
C LEU A 751 35.18 -15.02 18.12
N GLU A 752 34.12 -15.19 18.92
CA GLU A 752 33.09 -16.22 18.70
C GLU A 752 32.24 -15.96 17.45
N LEU A 753 32.31 -14.75 16.86
CA LEU A 753 31.64 -14.44 15.59
C LEU A 753 32.38 -15.00 14.36
N VAL A 754 33.63 -15.44 14.53
CA VAL A 754 34.50 -15.90 13.45
C VAL A 754 34.16 -17.35 13.10
N ASP A 755 33.95 -17.63 11.81
CA ASP A 755 33.67 -18.98 11.32
C ASP A 755 34.81 -19.94 11.71
N PRO A 756 34.52 -21.04 12.44
CA PRO A 756 35.52 -22.05 12.81
C PRO A 756 36.27 -22.65 11.61
N LYS A 757 35.68 -22.63 10.41
CA LYS A 757 36.30 -23.13 9.16
C LYS A 757 37.52 -22.32 8.72
N LEU A 758 37.70 -21.10 9.23
CA LEU A 758 38.91 -20.30 9.01
C LEU A 758 40.12 -20.83 9.80
N GLY A 759 39.94 -21.86 10.64
CA GLY A 759 41.00 -22.43 11.47
C GLY A 759 41.49 -21.44 12.54
N GLN A 760 42.77 -21.53 12.92
CA GLN A 760 43.41 -20.54 13.80
C GLN A 760 44.37 -19.60 13.05
N ASP A 761 44.41 -19.70 11.72
CA ASP A 761 45.40 -19.02 10.87
C ASP A 761 44.87 -17.67 10.35
N TYR A 762 44.54 -16.78 11.29
CA TYR A 762 44.11 -15.42 11.01
C TYR A 762 44.62 -14.45 12.08
N ASN A 763 44.86 -13.22 11.68
CA ASN A 763 45.28 -12.18 12.61
C ASN A 763 44.08 -11.72 13.45
N LYS A 764 44.06 -12.09 14.74
CA LYS A 764 42.97 -11.77 15.67
C LYS A 764 42.71 -10.26 15.79
N GLU A 765 43.75 -9.43 15.69
CA GLU A 765 43.60 -7.97 15.77
C GLU A 765 42.90 -7.41 14.52
N GLU A 766 43.25 -7.90 13.33
CA GLU A 766 42.59 -7.50 12.08
C GLU A 766 41.12 -7.92 12.06
N VAL A 767 40.81 -9.13 12.56
CA VAL A 767 39.44 -9.63 12.66
C VAL A 767 38.60 -8.78 13.61
N ILE A 768 39.13 -8.50 14.81
CA ILE A 768 38.44 -7.66 15.80
C ILE A 768 38.22 -6.25 15.24
N THR A 769 39.23 -5.70 14.56
CA THR A 769 39.14 -4.40 13.88
C THR A 769 38.01 -4.40 12.85
N MET A 770 37.94 -5.43 12.00
CA MET A 770 36.89 -5.56 10.99
C MET A 770 35.49 -5.65 11.60
N ILE A 771 35.32 -6.42 12.68
CA ILE A 771 34.04 -6.54 13.39
C ILE A 771 33.64 -5.20 14.02
N ASN A 772 34.57 -4.49 14.66
CA ASN A 772 34.29 -3.19 15.26
C ASN A 772 33.93 -2.12 14.21
N VAL A 773 34.62 -2.11 13.08
CA VAL A 773 34.27 -1.24 11.94
C VAL A 773 32.87 -1.56 11.40
N ALA A 774 32.51 -2.84 11.29
CA ALA A 774 31.17 -3.24 10.85
C ALA A 774 30.07 -2.80 11.84
N LEU A 775 30.33 -2.89 13.15
CA LEU A 775 29.41 -2.40 14.19
C LEU A 775 29.24 -0.88 14.13
N LEU A 776 30.32 -0.12 13.89
CA LEU A 776 30.24 1.34 13.69
C LEU A 776 29.43 1.71 12.45
N CYS A 777 29.64 1.00 11.34
CA CYS A 777 28.88 1.23 10.10
C CYS A 777 27.39 0.89 10.25
N SER A 778 27.07 -0.04 11.14
CA SER A 778 25.69 -0.52 11.40
C SER A 778 24.97 0.27 12.49
N ASN A 779 25.58 1.34 13.03
CA ASN A 779 24.98 2.12 14.11
C ASN A 779 23.61 2.69 13.71
N VAL A 780 22.62 2.68 14.60
CA VAL A 780 21.28 3.22 14.32
C VAL A 780 21.33 4.71 14.00
N SER A 781 22.22 5.46 14.67
CA SER A 781 22.41 6.89 14.43
C SER A 781 23.32 7.14 13.22
N ALA A 782 22.77 7.75 12.17
CA ALA A 782 23.52 8.11 10.97
C ALA A 782 24.66 9.11 11.26
N ALA A 783 24.53 9.94 12.29
CA ALA A 783 25.53 10.95 12.67
C ALA A 783 26.82 10.34 13.25
N VAL A 784 26.77 9.07 13.69
CA VAL A 784 27.89 8.36 14.33
C VAL A 784 28.60 7.42 13.33
N ARG A 785 28.00 7.20 12.15
CA ARG A 785 28.60 6.33 11.12
C ARG A 785 29.79 7.04 10.45
N PRO A 786 30.94 6.37 10.28
CA PRO A 786 32.10 6.95 9.61
C PRO A 786 31.86 7.11 8.09
N ALA A 787 32.57 8.05 7.47
CA ALA A 787 32.69 8.13 6.01
C ALA A 787 33.38 6.86 5.46
N MET A 788 33.09 6.49 4.21
CA MET A 788 33.65 5.25 3.63
C MET A 788 35.16 5.36 3.40
N SER A 789 35.69 6.56 3.14
CA SER A 789 37.14 6.79 3.14
C SER A 789 37.79 6.52 4.50
N SER A 790 37.15 6.93 5.60
CA SER A 790 37.60 6.61 6.96
C SER A 790 37.54 5.11 7.24
N VAL A 791 36.50 4.42 6.76
CA VAL A 791 36.38 2.94 6.86
C VAL A 791 37.53 2.26 6.13
N VAL A 792 37.89 2.69 4.91
CA VAL A 792 39.04 2.16 4.17
C VAL A 792 40.33 2.38 4.98
N SER A 793 40.54 3.58 5.53
CA SER A 793 41.72 3.88 6.34
C SER A 793 41.80 3.03 7.62
N MET A 794 40.67 2.70 8.26
CA MET A 794 40.62 1.82 9.42
C MET A 794 40.94 0.36 9.05
N LEU A 795 40.39 -0.14 7.94
CA LEU A 795 40.62 -1.52 7.48
C LEU A 795 42.04 -1.76 6.96
N GLU A 796 42.70 -0.72 6.44
CA GLU A 796 44.11 -0.75 6.04
C GLU A 796 45.09 -0.54 7.21
N GLY A 797 44.59 -0.32 8.43
CA GLY A 797 45.42 -0.08 9.62
C GLY A 797 46.05 1.32 9.71
N ASN A 798 45.60 2.26 8.87
CA ASN A 798 46.09 3.64 8.80
C ASN A 798 45.37 4.60 9.77
N ALA A 799 44.26 4.18 10.39
CA ALA A 799 43.50 4.96 11.37
C ALA A 799 42.97 4.08 12.53
N ALA A 800 42.95 4.61 13.75
CA ALA A 800 42.42 3.91 14.91
C ALA A 800 40.88 3.91 14.93
N VAL A 801 40.27 2.80 15.35
CA VAL A 801 38.83 2.68 15.57
C VAL A 801 38.49 3.34 16.92
N GLN A 802 37.68 4.40 16.91
CA GLN A 802 37.26 5.08 18.15
C GLN A 802 36.17 4.27 18.86
N ASP A 803 36.38 3.93 20.13
CA ASP A 803 35.36 3.35 21.00
C ASP A 803 34.38 4.44 21.44
N PHE A 804 33.18 4.44 20.87
CA PHE A 804 32.07 5.24 21.40
C PHE A 804 31.24 4.36 22.34
N ASP A 805 31.22 4.70 23.63
CA ASP A 805 30.27 4.13 24.60
C ASP A 805 28.84 4.48 24.16
N ILE A 806 28.08 3.47 23.77
CA ILE A 806 26.67 3.61 23.39
C ILE A 806 25.87 3.82 24.68
N PRO A 807 25.02 4.85 24.81
CA PRO A 807 24.18 5.03 25.99
C PRO A 807 23.17 3.89 26.10
N ASP A 808 23.10 3.36 27.33
CA ASP A 808 22.27 2.27 27.82
C ASP A 808 20.76 2.51 27.56
N GLU A 809 20.22 1.98 26.45
CA GLU A 809 18.77 1.82 26.28
C GLU A 809 18.40 0.34 26.40
N SER A 810 17.79 0.03 27.56
CA SER A 810 17.37 -1.28 28.06
C SER A 810 16.88 -2.28 26.98
N MET A 811 17.77 -3.16 26.54
CA MET A 811 17.40 -4.49 26.06
C MET A 811 17.11 -5.38 27.27
N SER A 812 15.84 -5.61 27.60
CA SER A 812 15.47 -6.69 28.51
C SER A 812 15.68 -8.04 27.79
N THR A 813 16.88 -8.60 27.89
CA THR A 813 17.19 -9.91 27.30
C THR A 813 16.66 -11.05 28.16
N ASP A 814 15.73 -11.81 27.59
CA ASP A 814 15.24 -13.09 28.12
C ASP A 814 16.37 -14.14 28.04
N GLU A 815 16.94 -14.54 29.19
CA GLU A 815 18.01 -15.56 29.29
C GLU A 815 17.65 -16.86 28.55
N LYS A 816 16.36 -17.19 28.42
CA LYS A 816 15.89 -18.38 27.71
C LYS A 816 16.11 -18.30 26.20
N LYS A 817 16.05 -17.10 25.60
CA LYS A 817 16.37 -16.89 24.17
C LYS A 817 17.87 -17.08 23.92
N ILE A 818 18.73 -16.63 24.84
CA ILE A 818 20.19 -16.80 24.75
C ILE A 818 20.57 -18.28 24.83
N GLU A 819 19.91 -19.05 25.69
CA GLU A 819 20.13 -20.49 25.81
C GLU A 819 19.60 -21.28 24.59
N GLN A 820 18.49 -20.85 23.99
CA GLN A 820 18.02 -21.39 22.71
C GLN A 820 18.99 -21.09 21.54
N MET A 821 19.58 -19.88 21.52
CA MET A 821 20.59 -19.49 20.53
C MET A 821 21.87 -20.35 20.62
N ARG A 822 22.37 -20.62 21.84
CA ARG A 822 23.53 -21.51 22.04
C ARG A 822 23.30 -22.91 21.51
N ARG A 823 22.11 -23.47 21.74
CA ARG A 823 21.76 -24.81 21.24
C ARG A 823 21.65 -24.86 19.72
N HIS A 824 21.14 -23.80 19.08
CA HIS A 824 21.02 -23.78 17.62
C HIS A 824 22.39 -23.86 16.93
N PHE A 825 23.41 -23.17 17.45
CA PHE A 825 24.76 -23.19 16.88
C PHE A 825 25.62 -24.38 17.35
N GLN A 826 25.36 -24.98 18.53
CA GLN A 826 25.99 -26.24 18.93
C GLN A 826 25.51 -27.46 18.12
N VAL A 827 24.25 -27.46 17.66
CA VAL A 827 23.68 -28.58 16.87
C VAL A 827 24.28 -28.68 15.46
N ILE A 828 24.87 -27.60 14.94
CA ILE A 828 25.55 -27.60 13.63
C ILE A 828 26.86 -28.40 13.68
N ASP A 829 27.51 -28.48 14.85
CA ASP A 829 28.81 -29.15 15.03
C ASP A 829 28.65 -30.70 15.20
N GLU A 830 27.50 -31.17 15.69
CA GLU A 830 27.25 -32.61 15.91
C GLU A 830 26.67 -33.34 14.67
N GLN A 831 26.20 -32.61 13.64
CA GLN A 831 25.57 -33.22 12.46
C GLN A 831 26.55 -33.66 11.35
N GLU A 832 27.86 -33.43 11.48
CA GLU A 832 28.87 -33.91 10.52
C GLU A 832 29.43 -35.33 10.83
N ILE A 833 29.00 -35.99 11.92
CA ILE A 833 29.52 -37.33 12.30
C ILE A 833 28.38 -38.35 12.47
N SER A 834 27.60 -38.64 11.42
CA SER A 834 26.95 -39.95 11.26
C SER A 834 26.34 -40.09 9.86
N GLU A 835 26.99 -40.91 9.06
CA GLU A 835 26.56 -41.40 7.74
C GLU A 835 25.16 -42.05 7.69
N THR A 836 24.50 -41.89 6.53
CA THR A 836 23.49 -42.77 5.88
C THR A 836 22.38 -43.41 6.73
N ARG A 837 21.14 -42.89 6.60
CA ARG A 837 19.93 -43.73 6.42
C ARG A 837 18.75 -42.91 5.91
N THR A 838 18.18 -43.38 4.81
CA THR A 838 16.96 -42.92 4.14
C THR A 838 15.74 -42.92 5.07
N LEU A 839 15.00 -41.80 5.12
CA LEU A 839 13.56 -41.76 5.36
C LEU A 839 12.94 -40.46 4.80
N SER A 840 11.87 -40.66 4.04
CA SER A 840 11.02 -39.70 3.35
C SER A 840 10.27 -38.78 4.30
N MET A 841 10.17 -37.47 4.00
CA MET A 841 9.07 -36.58 4.44
C MET A 841 8.92 -35.36 3.52
N GLU A 842 7.66 -35.04 3.19
CA GLU A 842 7.16 -34.00 2.30
C GLU A 842 7.12 -32.60 2.96
N GLY A 843 7.25 -31.53 2.15
CA GLY A 843 6.85 -30.14 2.50
C GLY A 843 7.81 -29.03 1.98
N PRO A 844 7.35 -28.01 1.22
CA PRO A 844 8.23 -26.99 0.64
C PRO A 844 8.40 -25.77 1.58
N TRP A 845 9.63 -25.58 2.04
CA TRP A 845 10.11 -24.37 2.73
C TRP A 845 10.77 -23.42 1.73
N THR A 846 10.51 -22.10 1.82
CA THR A 846 11.45 -21.08 1.34
C THR A 846 11.41 -19.81 2.21
N ALA A 847 12.51 -19.57 2.94
CA ALA A 847 13.25 -18.30 3.06
C ALA A 847 13.93 -18.16 4.45
N ALA A 848 15.18 -18.59 4.53
CA ALA A 848 16.29 -17.91 5.20
C ALA A 848 17.59 -18.58 4.71
N SER A 849 18.61 -17.80 4.39
CA SER A 849 19.92 -18.28 3.96
C SER A 849 20.61 -19.01 5.12
N THR A 850 20.49 -20.32 5.15
CA THR A 850 21.45 -21.20 5.82
C THR A 850 22.52 -21.57 4.80
N SER A 851 23.72 -21.00 4.91
CA SER A 851 24.87 -21.51 4.16
C SER A 851 25.37 -22.78 4.85
N ALA A 852 24.76 -23.91 4.50
CA ALA A 852 25.35 -25.22 4.72
C ALA A 852 25.68 -25.78 3.33
N GLY A 853 26.81 -25.32 2.77
CA GLY A 853 27.34 -25.73 1.48
C GLY A 853 27.77 -24.54 0.62
N ASP A 854 29.02 -24.53 0.15
CA ASP A 854 29.44 -23.64 -0.93
C ASP A 854 28.56 -23.91 -2.15
N LEU A 855 27.79 -22.90 -2.57
CA LEU A 855 26.73 -23.04 -3.56
C LEU A 855 27.22 -23.20 -5.01
N TYR A 856 28.53 -23.32 -5.24
CA TYR A 856 29.12 -23.66 -6.54
C TYR A 856 30.44 -24.42 -6.33
N PRO A 857 30.61 -25.66 -6.84
CA PRO A 857 31.94 -26.15 -7.14
C PRO A 857 32.48 -25.27 -8.27
N VAL A 858 33.60 -24.59 -8.03
CA VAL A 858 34.22 -23.75 -9.05
C VAL A 858 34.85 -24.65 -10.10
N SER A 859 34.09 -24.95 -11.14
CA SER A 859 34.62 -25.48 -12.38
C SER A 859 35.30 -24.33 -13.13
N LEU A 860 36.63 -24.39 -13.21
CA LEU A 860 37.47 -23.48 -14.01
C LEU A 860 37.34 -23.74 -15.53
N ASP A 861 36.52 -24.71 -15.96
CA ASP A 861 36.38 -25.13 -17.36
C ASP A 861 34.96 -24.93 -17.91
N SER A 862 34.38 -23.74 -17.73
CA SER A 862 33.23 -23.36 -18.56
C SER A 862 33.67 -22.40 -19.68
N ASP A 863 33.34 -22.77 -20.92
CA ASP A 863 33.54 -21.98 -22.16
C ASP A 863 32.85 -20.60 -22.14
N PHE A 864 32.33 -20.17 -20.99
CA PHE A 864 31.66 -18.89 -20.75
C PHE A 864 32.63 -17.68 -20.79
N LEU A 865 33.95 -17.89 -20.66
CA LEU A 865 34.95 -16.80 -20.63
C LEU A 865 35.66 -16.50 -21.96
N LYS A 866 35.34 -17.17 -23.07
CA LYS A 866 35.99 -16.91 -24.38
C LYS A 866 35.32 -15.84 -25.26
N GLY A 867 34.22 -15.23 -24.80
CA GLY A 867 33.41 -14.31 -25.62
C GLY A 867 33.66 -12.81 -25.43
N ARG A 868 34.57 -12.39 -24.55
CA ARG A 868 34.82 -10.96 -24.26
C ARG A 868 36.31 -10.70 -23.97
N GLU A 869 37.07 -10.54 -25.04
CA GLU A 869 38.25 -9.64 -25.04
C GLU A 869 37.86 -8.28 -25.61
#